data_AF-A0A5C5T3L6-F1
#
_entry.id   AF-A0A5C5T3L6-F1
#
_cell.length_a   1.000
_cell.length_b   1.000
_cell.length_c   1.000
_cell.angle_alpha   90.00
_cell.angle_beta   90.00
_cell.angle_gamma   90.00
#
_symmetry.space_group_name_H-M   'P 1'
#
loop_
_entity.id
_entity.type
_entity.pdbx_description
1 polymer ?
#
loop_
_entity_poly.entity_id
_entity_poly.type
_entity_poly.pdbx_seq_one_letter_code
_entity_poly.pdbx_strand_id
1 'polypeptide(L)'
;MTNFSNEYAKSDSQVKGKDGDLEFWREVGVKADAHKAKNPSELNAFIQGRIGNYHVNAIKEIVEVCELEVGSNENKGPLLKKLYDLPEEQKLFLCNLHDFMSRKKKTINDYYESCSEQKNFTHPLSKLYSLMKISPAHLLSIRTLNLWQNHASGVLMGMDKKITKPLALKIATESTFEDALVNKLYKASGNSHAYKIHSYCHYNNKLIIQLYKLMDDVSKEDFTRAIRNQAVSRVIFSLDMDNNLIEIKSNSYYEERAIKEYLEETFSGIATKIESEVYTGLKQEEVKAAVLEGKTPSGEQVDDFLVDKIKFRESPLENSPSLSFSLENIDVWPSVADAYNKGAISISSVKSIDSISFRSEGTRRTVYSGVLENGNLIFQMDDSRLGTDKKERLEEKFLKRFGIPLYKQLSNIDSLEGSVDMIDYIMRSRNTVGLESIAKQKEKELLDLKLLKEEEIIRSGCKNKNCGFEEILFDISDKKEECPSCESDDVYVYSEVQSNLNKVEIKKFIENKIREICKGKEWTFLGFSKRKINNEEFEFLKLENNSTGKILKVLVSQELMPQAAFNKMKKLLDPTLVITVGQSMKNTERYSNGCFFAVSFGNFYEREKTDLLTLLLKTYNTLTMKTKDFIADAASEAYETIKNKVSDPKSTGYSATDLEDDVYVLLKDFFINVQKWGHENTGQTFPEGIFTLFYEKNVGKINAPHKLAYSYDCKLNLDLLGYNFSIGERDKAIRYIKSLSDSLELSQFTDSNHLDGHIFIGNKFKEKNSQNTYEEIIKAIKQTYDTDIIFITTDVLLYLHEKYRENFSLIEGSRNLFMFLLSRTLKELNGKFISNDHIDFIIKKTLSQAKKQVANFDEITADLKEELLQVTRS
;
A
#
# COMPACT_ATOMS: atom_id res chain seq x y z
N MET A 1 39.14 -1.08 -16.78
CA MET A 1 38.18 -2.15 -17.09
C MET A 1 38.02 -2.21 -18.59
N THR A 2 38.02 -3.43 -19.10
CA THR A 2 38.19 -3.88 -20.48
C THR A 2 37.21 -3.29 -21.48
N ASN A 3 37.76 -2.87 -22.62
CA ASN A 3 37.08 -2.61 -23.89
C ASN A 3 36.06 -3.71 -24.20
N PHE A 4 34.77 -3.35 -24.21
CA PHE A 4 33.74 -4.08 -24.95
C PHE A 4 33.27 -3.18 -26.10
N SER A 5 33.45 -3.75 -27.28
CA SER A 5 33.28 -3.21 -28.61
C SER A 5 31.89 -2.64 -28.91
N ASN A 6 31.91 -1.51 -29.62
CA ASN A 6 30.85 -1.02 -30.49
C ASN A 6 30.30 -2.14 -31.38
N GLU A 7 29.02 -2.44 -31.24
CA GLU A 7 28.15 -2.99 -32.27
C GLU A 7 26.70 -2.81 -31.77
N TYR A 8 25.75 -2.63 -32.69
CA TYR A 8 24.30 -2.40 -32.47
C TYR A 8 23.81 -0.94 -32.34
N ALA A 9 24.03 -0.15 -33.40
CA ALA A 9 23.10 0.89 -33.84
C ALA A 9 22.65 0.54 -35.27
N LYS A 10 21.39 0.14 -35.48
CA LYS A 10 20.88 -0.24 -36.81
C LYS A 10 20.02 0.88 -37.39
N SER A 11 20.64 1.73 -38.20
CA SER A 11 19.95 2.58 -39.17
C SER A 11 19.46 1.73 -40.36
N ASP A 12 18.60 2.30 -41.24
CA ASP A 12 18.11 1.68 -42.49
C ASP A 12 19.24 1.09 -43.37
N SER A 13 20.50 1.48 -43.14
CA SER A 13 21.67 0.98 -43.85
C SER A 13 22.17 -0.42 -43.41
N GLN A 14 21.64 -1.02 -42.33
CA GLN A 14 22.14 -2.30 -41.79
C GLN A 14 21.10 -3.39 -41.51
N VAL A 15 19.85 -3.28 -41.97
CA VAL A 15 18.94 -4.44 -42.06
C VAL A 15 19.33 -5.28 -43.28
N LYS A 16 20.53 -5.88 -43.28
CA LYS A 16 20.87 -7.00 -44.17
C LYS A 16 20.32 -8.30 -43.59
N GLY A 17 19.02 -8.33 -43.32
CA GLY A 17 18.31 -9.57 -43.04
C GLY A 17 17.79 -10.14 -44.35
N LYS A 18 18.38 -11.22 -44.84
CA LYS A 18 17.76 -12.04 -45.90
C LYS A 18 16.38 -12.51 -45.39
N ASP A 19 15.44 -12.71 -46.31
CA ASP A 19 14.20 -13.44 -46.07
C ASP A 19 14.52 -14.75 -45.32
N GLY A 20 14.31 -14.80 -44.00
CA GLY A 20 14.61 -15.99 -43.20
C GLY A 20 15.34 -15.80 -41.88
N ASP A 21 15.77 -14.59 -41.50
CA ASP A 21 16.39 -14.39 -40.18
C ASP A 21 15.38 -14.55 -39.04
N LEU A 22 15.59 -15.58 -38.23
CA LEU A 22 14.70 -15.99 -37.15
C LEU A 22 14.70 -14.96 -36.00
N GLU A 23 15.79 -14.20 -35.84
CA GLU A 23 15.88 -13.11 -34.87
C GLU A 23 14.95 -11.95 -35.21
N PHE A 24 14.89 -11.54 -36.49
CA PHE A 24 13.98 -10.49 -36.95
C PHE A 24 12.52 -10.85 -36.67
N TRP A 25 12.10 -12.09 -36.99
CA TRP A 25 10.73 -12.52 -36.75
C TRP A 25 10.36 -12.53 -35.27
N ARG A 26 11.29 -12.93 -34.39
CA ARG A 26 11.11 -12.85 -32.94
C ARG A 26 10.97 -11.39 -32.49
N GLU A 27 11.79 -10.50 -33.03
CA GLU A 27 11.76 -9.07 -32.72
C GLU A 27 10.41 -8.44 -33.08
N VAL A 28 9.86 -8.72 -34.27
CA VAL A 28 8.52 -8.24 -34.68
C VAL A 28 7.37 -8.98 -33.99
N GLY A 29 7.66 -9.99 -33.16
CA GLY A 29 6.71 -10.67 -32.28
C GLY A 29 5.94 -11.80 -32.94
N VAL A 30 6.54 -12.46 -33.94
CA VAL A 30 6.01 -13.64 -34.64
C VAL A 30 6.58 -14.91 -34.02
N LYS A 31 5.78 -15.97 -33.94
CA LYS A 31 6.20 -17.28 -33.40
C LYS A 31 7.02 -18.09 -34.42
N ALA A 32 8.10 -17.51 -34.93
CA ALA A 32 8.90 -18.10 -36.01
C ALA A 32 9.49 -19.47 -35.66
N ASP A 33 9.89 -19.70 -34.41
CA ASP A 33 10.36 -21.01 -33.94
C ASP A 33 9.31 -22.11 -34.14
N ALA A 34 8.07 -21.83 -33.73
CA ALA A 34 6.97 -22.77 -33.88
C ALA A 34 6.60 -23.01 -35.35
N HIS A 35 6.80 -22.02 -36.21
CA HIS A 35 6.57 -22.20 -37.65
C HIS A 35 7.70 -22.96 -38.33
N LYS A 36 8.96 -22.72 -37.94
CA LYS A 36 10.14 -23.41 -38.49
C LYS A 36 10.15 -24.90 -38.14
N ALA A 37 9.55 -25.27 -37.01
CA ALA A 37 9.40 -26.67 -36.61
C ALA A 37 8.35 -27.44 -37.43
N LYS A 38 7.55 -26.76 -38.28
CA LYS A 38 6.51 -27.41 -39.08
C LYS A 38 7.10 -28.21 -40.23
N ASN A 39 6.56 -29.40 -40.44
CA ASN A 39 6.89 -30.21 -41.61
C ASN A 39 6.10 -29.75 -42.86
N PRO A 40 6.45 -30.24 -44.07
CA PRO A 40 5.83 -29.76 -45.32
C PRO A 40 4.33 -30.02 -45.41
N SER A 41 3.84 -31.12 -44.80
CA SER A 41 2.42 -31.44 -44.72
C SER A 41 1.66 -30.41 -43.87
N GLU A 42 2.25 -29.98 -42.74
CA GLU A 42 1.67 -28.96 -41.87
C GLU A 42 1.66 -27.55 -42.48
N LEU A 43 2.65 -27.22 -43.31
CA LEU A 43 2.66 -25.96 -44.08
C LEU A 43 1.56 -25.96 -45.16
N ASN A 44 1.36 -27.09 -45.86
CA ASN A 44 0.25 -27.23 -46.82
C ASN A 44 -1.11 -27.19 -46.11
N ALA A 45 -1.23 -27.83 -44.94
CA ALA A 45 -2.44 -27.77 -44.11
C ALA A 45 -2.75 -26.34 -43.65
N PHE A 46 -1.72 -25.53 -43.34
CA PHE A 46 -1.89 -24.11 -43.06
C PHE A 46 -2.47 -23.35 -44.27
N ILE A 47 -1.92 -23.55 -45.47
CA ILE A 47 -2.42 -22.89 -46.69
C ILE A 47 -3.88 -23.28 -46.93
N GLN A 48 -4.21 -24.58 -46.88
CA GLN A 48 -5.59 -25.06 -47.05
C GLN A 48 -6.54 -24.49 -45.98
N GLY A 49 -6.15 -24.56 -44.71
CA GLY A 49 -7.01 -24.21 -43.57
C GLY A 49 -7.09 -22.72 -43.25
N ARG A 50 -6.12 -21.91 -43.65
CA ARG A 50 -6.10 -20.46 -43.39
C ARG A 50 -6.33 -19.65 -44.66
N ILE A 51 -5.51 -19.85 -45.68
CA ILE A 51 -5.62 -19.11 -46.95
C ILE A 51 -6.82 -19.58 -47.76
N GLY A 52 -7.13 -20.88 -47.78
CA GLY A 52 -8.30 -21.42 -48.50
C GLY A 52 -9.65 -20.85 -48.06
N ASN A 53 -9.73 -20.35 -46.83
CA ASN A 53 -10.91 -19.69 -46.29
C ASN A 53 -11.09 -18.24 -46.77
N TYR A 54 -10.10 -17.65 -47.43
CA TYR A 54 -10.21 -16.30 -47.97
C TYR A 54 -11.07 -16.24 -49.24
N HIS A 55 -11.58 -15.06 -49.56
CA HIS A 55 -12.31 -14.84 -50.82
C HIS A 55 -11.38 -15.05 -52.02
N VAL A 56 -11.91 -15.48 -53.17
CA VAL A 56 -11.11 -15.77 -54.39
C VAL A 56 -10.18 -14.62 -54.74
N ASN A 57 -10.68 -13.38 -54.67
CA ASN A 57 -9.89 -12.18 -54.97
C ASN A 57 -8.67 -12.02 -54.05
N ALA A 58 -8.82 -12.28 -52.74
CA ALA A 58 -7.69 -12.24 -51.81
C ALA A 58 -6.66 -13.33 -52.11
N ILE A 59 -7.09 -14.53 -52.53
CA ILE A 59 -6.18 -15.60 -52.95
C ILE A 59 -5.45 -15.21 -54.24
N LYS A 60 -6.15 -14.60 -55.22
CA LYS A 60 -5.52 -14.07 -56.45
C LYS A 60 -4.43 -13.05 -56.12
N GLU A 61 -4.71 -12.10 -55.23
CA GLU A 61 -3.71 -11.12 -54.77
C GLU A 61 -2.51 -11.80 -54.10
N ILE A 62 -2.73 -12.83 -53.27
CA ILE A 62 -1.64 -13.60 -52.62
C ILE A 62 -0.78 -14.33 -53.65
N VAL A 63 -1.40 -14.97 -54.65
CA VAL A 63 -0.69 -15.64 -55.75
C VAL A 63 0.12 -14.63 -56.57
N GLU A 64 -0.46 -13.45 -56.84
CA GLU A 64 0.21 -12.36 -57.56
C GLU A 64 1.43 -11.82 -56.81
N VAL A 65 1.33 -11.56 -55.50
CA VAL A 65 2.50 -11.10 -54.71
C VAL A 65 3.57 -12.17 -54.55
N CYS A 66 3.23 -13.45 -54.72
CA CYS A 66 4.17 -14.57 -54.81
C CYS A 66 4.79 -14.74 -56.21
N GLU A 67 4.57 -13.81 -57.15
CA GLU A 67 5.11 -13.83 -58.53
C GLU A 67 4.66 -15.04 -59.37
N LEU A 68 3.49 -15.59 -59.05
CA LEU A 68 2.88 -16.66 -59.82
C LEU A 68 1.83 -16.09 -60.77
N GLU A 69 1.75 -16.64 -61.99
CA GLU A 69 0.76 -16.20 -62.98
C GLU A 69 -0.67 -16.45 -62.50
N VAL A 70 -1.54 -15.43 -62.62
CA VAL A 70 -2.97 -15.52 -62.25
C VAL A 70 -3.83 -15.45 -63.51
N GLY A 71 -4.53 -16.54 -63.83
CA GLY A 71 -5.52 -16.54 -64.91
C GLY A 71 -6.78 -15.74 -64.54
N SER A 72 -7.37 -15.02 -65.50
CA SER A 72 -8.53 -14.14 -65.28
C SER A 72 -9.75 -14.87 -64.67
N ASN A 73 -9.97 -16.15 -65.02
CA ASN A 73 -11.10 -16.97 -64.60
C ASN A 73 -10.75 -18.16 -63.67
N GLU A 74 -9.60 -18.12 -62.98
CA GLU A 74 -9.23 -19.22 -62.08
C GLU A 74 -10.08 -19.26 -60.79
N ASN A 75 -10.60 -20.44 -60.47
CA ASN A 75 -11.31 -20.76 -59.23
C ASN A 75 -10.34 -21.02 -58.06
N LYS A 76 -10.84 -21.11 -56.81
CA LYS A 76 -10.01 -21.33 -55.61
C LYS A 76 -9.07 -22.53 -55.69
N GLY A 77 -9.53 -23.66 -56.24
CA GLY A 77 -8.76 -24.92 -56.27
C GLY A 77 -7.43 -24.79 -57.02
N PRO A 78 -7.44 -24.38 -58.31
CA PRO A 78 -6.22 -24.12 -59.07
C PRO A 78 -5.26 -23.11 -58.41
N LEU A 79 -5.80 -22.03 -57.84
CA LEU A 79 -4.99 -21.02 -57.15
C LEU A 79 -4.31 -21.57 -55.88
N LEU A 80 -5.02 -22.38 -55.08
CA LEU A 80 -4.44 -23.04 -53.91
C LEU A 80 -3.38 -24.07 -54.29
N LYS A 81 -3.57 -24.79 -55.40
CA LYS A 81 -2.57 -25.73 -55.91
C LYS A 81 -1.26 -25.02 -56.23
N LYS A 82 -1.32 -23.85 -56.89
CA LYS A 82 -0.12 -23.02 -57.14
C LYS A 82 0.58 -22.61 -55.84
N LEU A 83 -0.15 -22.33 -54.77
CA LEU A 83 0.43 -22.07 -53.45
C LEU A 83 1.01 -23.32 -52.76
N TYR A 84 0.50 -24.52 -53.04
CA TYR A 84 1.08 -25.79 -52.59
C TYR A 84 2.38 -26.13 -53.31
N ASP A 85 2.58 -25.64 -54.52
CA ASP A 85 3.79 -25.89 -55.29
C ASP A 85 4.91 -24.88 -54.93
N LEU A 86 4.65 -23.94 -54.02
CA LEU A 86 5.68 -23.02 -53.52
C LEU A 86 6.80 -23.74 -52.75
N PRO A 87 8.05 -23.24 -52.83
CA PRO A 87 9.13 -23.68 -51.96
C PRO A 87 8.75 -23.54 -50.47
N GLU A 88 9.24 -24.46 -49.62
CA GLU A 88 8.94 -24.48 -48.19
C GLU A 88 9.26 -23.15 -47.49
N GLU A 89 10.35 -22.49 -47.89
CA GLU A 89 10.76 -21.18 -47.36
C GLU A 89 9.69 -20.10 -47.62
N GLN A 90 9.08 -20.09 -48.81
CA GLN A 90 8.01 -19.13 -49.13
C GLN A 90 6.71 -19.45 -48.40
N LYS A 91 6.40 -20.73 -48.19
CA LYS A 91 5.25 -21.14 -47.37
C LYS A 91 5.45 -20.73 -45.90
N LEU A 92 6.66 -20.91 -45.38
CA LEU A 92 7.04 -20.48 -44.04
C LEU A 92 6.93 -18.95 -43.91
N PHE A 93 7.38 -18.22 -44.92
CA PHE A 93 7.27 -16.77 -44.99
C PHE A 93 5.79 -16.31 -44.95
N LEU A 94 4.91 -16.93 -45.73
CA LEU A 94 3.46 -16.68 -45.67
C LEU A 94 2.86 -16.98 -44.29
N CYS A 95 3.31 -18.04 -43.62
CA CYS A 95 2.90 -18.34 -42.24
C CYS A 95 3.28 -17.21 -41.27
N ASN A 96 4.53 -16.73 -41.37
CA ASN A 96 5.04 -15.66 -40.51
C ASN A 96 4.29 -14.34 -40.73
N LEU A 97 4.03 -13.97 -41.99
CA LEU A 97 3.25 -12.78 -42.34
C LEU A 97 1.80 -12.88 -41.84
N HIS A 98 1.18 -14.04 -41.97
CA HIS A 98 -0.17 -14.27 -41.45
C HIS A 98 -0.24 -14.10 -39.93
N ASP A 99 0.73 -14.66 -39.20
CA ASP A 99 0.80 -14.52 -37.74
C ASP A 99 0.99 -13.05 -37.34
N PHE A 100 1.89 -12.33 -38.02
CA PHE A 100 2.07 -10.89 -37.81
C PHE A 100 0.77 -10.10 -38.06
N MET A 101 0.04 -10.43 -39.13
CA MET A 101 -1.21 -9.79 -39.55
C MET A 101 -2.35 -10.02 -38.55
N SER A 102 -2.43 -11.19 -37.92
CA SER A 102 -3.60 -11.66 -37.17
C SER A 102 -4.16 -10.66 -36.15
N ARG A 103 -3.32 -9.82 -35.55
CA ARG A 103 -3.69 -8.81 -34.53
C ARG A 103 -3.55 -7.35 -35.00
N LYS A 104 -3.12 -7.10 -36.24
CA LYS A 104 -2.73 -5.77 -36.76
C LYS A 104 -3.45 -5.38 -38.06
N LYS A 105 -4.53 -6.07 -38.45
CA LYS A 105 -5.22 -5.87 -39.74
C LYS A 105 -5.57 -4.41 -40.03
N LYS A 106 -6.15 -3.68 -39.05
CA LYS A 106 -6.51 -2.26 -39.20
C LYS A 106 -5.27 -1.41 -39.45
N THR A 107 -4.27 -1.50 -38.57
CA THR A 107 -3.02 -0.74 -38.71
C THR A 107 -2.29 -1.03 -40.01
N ILE A 108 -2.32 -2.28 -40.50
CA ILE A 108 -1.72 -2.65 -41.80
C ILE A 108 -2.42 -1.89 -42.93
N ASN A 109 -3.75 -1.80 -42.90
CA ASN A 109 -4.50 -1.06 -43.91
C ASN A 109 -4.19 0.44 -43.83
N ASP A 110 -4.31 1.03 -42.64
CA ASP A 110 -4.05 2.45 -42.40
C ASP A 110 -2.63 2.84 -42.89
N TYR A 111 -1.62 2.04 -42.50
CA TYR A 111 -0.23 2.28 -42.87
C TYR A 111 0.00 2.12 -44.38
N TYR A 112 -0.53 1.05 -44.98
CA TYR A 112 -0.36 0.80 -46.42
C TYR A 112 -0.95 1.94 -47.26
N GLU A 113 -2.13 2.43 -46.89
CA GLU A 113 -2.80 3.55 -47.55
C GLU A 113 -2.01 4.87 -47.41
N SER A 114 -1.22 5.02 -46.35
CA SER A 114 -0.39 6.22 -46.13
C SER A 114 0.96 6.20 -46.87
N CYS A 115 1.44 5.04 -47.35
CA CYS A 115 2.80 4.91 -47.89
C CYS A 115 2.91 4.21 -49.26
N SER A 116 1.84 3.59 -49.78
CA SER A 116 1.89 2.89 -51.07
C SER A 116 1.53 3.80 -52.24
N GLU A 117 2.48 4.04 -53.14
CA GLU A 117 2.22 4.63 -54.47
C GLU A 117 1.92 3.56 -55.55
N GLN A 118 2.02 2.26 -55.21
CA GLN A 118 1.86 1.13 -56.14
C GLN A 118 0.62 0.26 -55.88
N LYS A 119 0.32 -0.63 -56.85
CA LYS A 119 -0.77 -1.62 -56.94
C LYS A 119 -1.69 -1.72 -55.72
N ASN A 120 -2.96 -1.38 -55.91
CA ASN A 120 -4.00 -1.44 -54.87
C ASN A 120 -4.37 -2.89 -54.48
N PHE A 121 -3.60 -3.51 -53.61
CA PHE A 121 -4.02 -4.75 -52.94
C PHE A 121 -5.09 -4.45 -51.89
N THR A 122 -6.14 -5.26 -51.84
CA THR A 122 -7.24 -5.08 -50.88
C THR A 122 -7.02 -5.88 -49.60
N HIS A 123 -6.40 -7.06 -49.69
CA HIS A 123 -6.26 -7.95 -48.55
C HIS A 123 -5.02 -7.61 -47.71
N PRO A 124 -5.12 -7.52 -46.36
CA PRO A 124 -4.00 -7.14 -45.50
C PRO A 124 -2.76 -8.03 -45.62
N LEU A 125 -2.93 -9.33 -45.92
CA LEU A 125 -1.80 -10.24 -46.12
C LEU A 125 -1.01 -9.89 -47.39
N SER A 126 -1.71 -9.57 -48.48
CA SER A 126 -1.11 -9.17 -49.76
C SER A 126 -0.42 -7.82 -49.63
N LYS A 127 -1.08 -6.85 -48.95
CA LYS A 127 -0.48 -5.56 -48.57
C LYS A 127 0.83 -5.76 -47.80
N LEU A 128 0.82 -6.58 -46.75
CA LEU A 128 2.00 -6.85 -45.93
C LEU A 128 3.13 -7.52 -46.72
N TYR A 129 2.78 -8.48 -47.58
CA TYR A 129 3.75 -9.16 -48.45
C TYR A 129 4.42 -8.17 -49.41
N SER A 130 3.64 -7.29 -50.05
CA SER A 130 4.17 -6.27 -50.96
C SER A 130 5.08 -5.27 -50.25
N LEU A 131 4.73 -4.85 -49.03
CA LEU A 131 5.59 -3.98 -48.22
C LEU A 131 6.91 -4.67 -47.83
N MET A 132 6.87 -5.96 -47.48
CA MET A 132 8.08 -6.72 -47.17
C MET A 132 9.04 -6.84 -48.34
N LYS A 133 8.51 -6.99 -49.56
CA LYS A 133 9.32 -6.98 -50.78
C LYS A 133 10.03 -5.65 -51.02
N ILE A 134 9.46 -4.54 -50.54
CA ILE A 134 10.09 -3.22 -50.59
C ILE A 134 11.16 -3.11 -49.49
N SER A 135 10.76 -3.34 -48.23
CA SER A 135 11.69 -3.32 -47.08
C SER A 135 11.10 -4.02 -45.85
N PRO A 136 11.90 -4.83 -45.12
CA PRO A 136 11.50 -5.36 -43.83
C PRO A 136 11.19 -4.29 -42.77
N ALA A 137 11.71 -3.06 -42.91
CA ALA A 137 11.46 -1.95 -42.00
C ALA A 137 9.97 -1.56 -41.91
N HIS A 138 9.17 -1.87 -42.93
CA HIS A 138 7.73 -1.62 -42.89
C HIS A 138 7.03 -2.43 -41.79
N LEU A 139 7.50 -3.63 -41.43
CA LEU A 139 6.93 -4.41 -40.32
C LEU A 139 7.23 -3.78 -38.96
N LEU A 140 8.43 -3.22 -38.78
CA LEU A 140 8.79 -2.45 -37.59
C LEU A 140 7.95 -1.17 -37.49
N SER A 141 7.73 -0.49 -38.61
CA SER A 141 6.86 0.70 -38.69
C SER A 141 5.40 0.36 -38.32
N ILE A 142 4.82 -0.69 -38.93
CA ILE A 142 3.47 -1.18 -38.61
C ILE A 142 3.36 -1.59 -37.14
N ARG A 143 4.38 -2.26 -36.60
CA ARG A 143 4.43 -2.61 -35.18
C ARG A 143 4.43 -1.37 -34.30
N THR A 144 5.26 -0.38 -34.61
CA THR A 144 5.37 0.88 -33.89
C THR A 144 4.04 1.65 -33.91
N LEU A 145 3.44 1.81 -35.09
CA LEU A 145 2.13 2.44 -35.25
C LEU A 145 1.03 1.66 -34.51
N ASN A 146 1.05 0.33 -34.57
CA ASN A 146 0.07 -0.49 -33.86
C ASN A 146 0.23 -0.32 -32.34
N LEU A 147 1.46 -0.23 -31.82
CA LEU A 147 1.67 0.06 -30.41
C LEU A 147 1.15 1.46 -30.06
N TRP A 148 1.45 2.46 -30.89
CA TRP A 148 0.97 3.83 -30.71
C TRP A 148 -0.57 3.95 -30.66
N GLN A 149 -1.25 3.31 -31.62
CA GLN A 149 -2.71 3.29 -31.75
C GLN A 149 -3.41 2.47 -30.64
N ASN A 150 -2.69 1.57 -29.96
CA ASN A 150 -3.23 0.74 -28.88
C ASN A 150 -2.81 1.21 -27.48
N HIS A 151 -1.86 2.14 -27.36
CA HIS A 151 -1.52 2.77 -26.08
C HIS A 151 -2.47 3.94 -25.81
N ALA A 152 -2.88 4.11 -24.54
CA ALA A 152 -3.66 5.26 -24.08
C ALA A 152 -2.99 6.59 -24.46
N SER A 153 -3.78 7.66 -24.58
CA SER A 153 -3.28 9.03 -24.82
C SER A 153 -2.20 9.43 -23.80
N GLY A 154 -1.16 10.11 -24.28
CA GLY A 154 -0.03 10.59 -23.47
C GLY A 154 -0.16 12.05 -23.05
N VAL A 155 0.93 12.62 -22.51
CA VAL A 155 1.01 14.06 -22.24
C VAL A 155 1.19 14.82 -23.55
N LEU A 156 0.27 15.74 -23.83
CA LEU A 156 0.28 16.60 -25.01
C LEU A 156 0.98 17.93 -24.70
N MET A 157 1.89 18.34 -25.58
CA MET A 157 2.61 19.60 -25.48
C MET A 157 2.55 20.31 -26.84
N GLY A 158 2.43 21.64 -26.82
CA GLY A 158 2.61 22.48 -28.00
C GLY A 158 4.01 23.03 -28.03
N MET A 159 4.68 22.95 -29.17
CA MET A 159 5.96 23.64 -29.36
C MET A 159 5.70 25.02 -29.95
N ASP A 160 6.40 26.04 -29.43
CA ASP A 160 6.32 27.41 -29.96
C ASP A 160 7.02 27.57 -31.32
N LYS A 161 8.07 26.79 -31.56
CA LYS A 161 8.81 26.73 -32.82
C LYS A 161 8.41 25.53 -33.66
N LYS A 162 8.44 25.71 -34.98
CA LYS A 162 7.99 24.69 -35.94
C LYS A 162 8.87 23.44 -35.91
N ILE A 163 8.25 22.29 -35.69
CA ILE A 163 8.85 20.96 -35.86
C ILE A 163 9.04 20.74 -37.36
N THR A 164 10.29 20.84 -37.83
CA THR A 164 10.59 20.62 -39.24
C THR A 164 10.84 19.14 -39.53
N LYS A 165 10.26 18.64 -40.62
CA LYS A 165 10.41 17.24 -41.06
C LYS A 165 11.86 16.76 -41.18
N PRO A 166 12.80 17.54 -41.77
CA PRO A 166 14.20 17.11 -41.84
C PRO A 166 14.80 16.87 -40.46
N LEU A 167 14.55 17.76 -39.50
CA LEU A 167 15.14 17.65 -38.16
C LEU A 167 14.48 16.57 -37.31
N ALA A 168 13.15 16.41 -37.42
CA ALA A 168 12.42 15.35 -36.74
C ALA A 168 12.93 13.96 -37.15
N LEU A 169 13.15 13.73 -38.46
CA LEU A 169 13.64 12.45 -38.96
C LEU A 169 15.05 12.13 -38.43
N LYS A 170 15.92 13.13 -38.28
CA LYS A 170 17.29 12.93 -37.74
C LYS A 170 17.31 12.29 -36.37
N ILE A 171 16.30 12.56 -35.52
CA ILE A 171 16.19 11.94 -34.19
C ILE A 171 16.17 10.42 -34.27
N ALA A 172 15.55 9.86 -35.31
CA ALA A 172 15.43 8.41 -35.49
C ALA A 172 16.48 7.82 -36.44
N THR A 173 17.19 8.64 -37.22
CA THR A 173 18.07 8.15 -38.30
C THR A 173 19.55 8.51 -38.15
N GLU A 174 19.91 9.56 -37.40
CA GLU A 174 21.29 10.01 -37.18
C GLU A 174 21.76 9.64 -35.77
N SER A 175 22.88 8.93 -35.66
CA SER A 175 23.40 8.41 -34.38
C SER A 175 23.70 9.51 -33.37
N THR A 176 24.14 10.69 -33.82
CA THR A 176 24.43 11.83 -32.96
C THR A 176 23.19 12.33 -32.21
N PHE A 177 22.02 12.32 -32.87
CA PHE A 177 20.76 12.71 -32.25
C PHE A 177 20.21 11.60 -31.34
N GLU A 178 20.32 10.35 -31.77
CA GLU A 178 19.94 9.19 -30.96
C GLU A 178 20.74 9.12 -29.66
N ASP A 179 22.07 9.21 -29.74
CA ASP A 179 22.97 9.18 -28.60
C ASP A 179 22.67 10.32 -27.63
N ALA A 180 22.38 11.52 -28.14
CA ALA A 180 22.00 12.66 -27.31
C ALA A 180 20.70 12.40 -26.53
N LEU A 181 19.67 11.82 -27.17
CA LEU A 181 18.41 11.46 -26.51
C LEU A 181 18.62 10.36 -25.44
N VAL A 182 19.32 9.28 -25.81
CA VAL A 182 19.59 8.14 -24.94
C VAL A 182 20.42 8.56 -23.73
N ASN A 183 21.47 9.37 -23.93
CA ASN A 183 22.30 9.86 -22.83
C ASN A 183 21.52 10.78 -21.88
N LYS A 184 20.59 11.58 -22.40
CA LYS A 184 19.74 12.44 -21.57
C LYS A 184 18.80 11.62 -20.69
N LEU A 185 18.19 10.58 -21.25
CA LEU A 185 17.36 9.62 -20.52
C LEU A 185 18.16 8.83 -19.47
N TYR A 186 19.37 8.36 -19.82
CA TYR A 186 20.26 7.67 -18.90
C TYR A 186 20.60 8.53 -17.67
N LYS A 187 20.99 9.79 -17.90
CA LYS A 187 21.27 10.76 -16.83
C LYS A 187 20.04 11.06 -15.98
N ALA A 188 18.88 11.28 -16.60
CA ALA A 188 17.62 11.55 -15.90
C ALA A 188 17.16 10.38 -15.01
N SER A 189 17.55 9.15 -15.35
CA SER A 189 17.30 7.96 -14.52
C SER A 189 18.24 7.84 -13.30
N GLY A 190 19.14 8.80 -13.07
CA GLY A 190 20.20 8.68 -12.07
C GLY A 190 21.25 7.63 -12.46
N ASN A 191 21.49 7.44 -13.76
CA ASN A 191 22.42 6.46 -14.33
C ASN A 191 22.04 4.98 -14.05
N SER A 192 20.80 4.72 -13.67
CA SER A 192 20.32 3.37 -13.31
C SER A 192 19.83 2.56 -14.51
N HIS A 193 19.43 3.19 -15.62
CA HIS A 193 18.78 2.51 -16.73
C HIS A 193 19.27 2.99 -18.08
N ALA A 194 19.77 2.07 -18.91
CA ALA A 194 20.13 2.35 -20.30
C ALA A 194 18.89 2.39 -21.20
N TYR A 195 18.96 3.19 -22.27
CA TYR A 195 17.89 3.35 -23.25
C TYR A 195 18.41 3.07 -24.66
N LYS A 196 17.52 2.72 -25.59
CA LYS A 196 17.82 2.69 -27.03
C LYS A 196 16.58 2.99 -27.85
N ILE A 197 16.73 3.60 -29.02
CA ILE A 197 15.64 3.66 -30.00
C ILE A 197 15.48 2.26 -30.60
N HIS A 198 14.29 1.67 -30.45
CA HIS A 198 14.01 0.35 -31.00
C HIS A 198 13.49 0.45 -32.43
N SER A 199 12.53 1.35 -32.67
CA SER A 199 11.92 1.51 -33.98
C SER A 199 11.20 2.84 -34.07
N TYR A 200 10.92 3.28 -35.29
CA TYR A 200 10.14 4.48 -35.56
C TYR A 200 9.14 4.22 -36.70
N CYS A 201 8.16 5.11 -36.84
CA CYS A 201 7.18 5.09 -37.93
C CYS A 201 6.85 6.52 -38.35
N HIS A 202 6.87 6.78 -39.65
CA HIS A 202 6.33 8.00 -40.23
C HIS A 202 4.93 7.71 -40.79
N TYR A 203 3.92 8.45 -40.33
CA TYR A 203 2.51 8.26 -40.69
C TYR A 203 1.79 9.61 -40.69
N ASN A 204 1.16 10.01 -41.79
CA ASN A 204 0.40 11.27 -41.93
C ASN A 204 1.14 12.51 -41.36
N ASN A 205 2.38 12.74 -41.80
CA ASN A 205 3.25 13.81 -41.30
C ASN A 205 3.46 13.83 -39.76
N LYS A 206 3.25 12.69 -39.12
CA LYS A 206 3.60 12.41 -37.72
C LYS A 206 4.79 11.46 -37.70
N LEU A 207 5.78 11.75 -36.87
CA LEU A 207 6.88 10.83 -36.56
C LEU A 207 6.62 10.20 -35.20
N ILE A 208 6.54 8.89 -35.13
CA ILE A 208 6.33 8.12 -33.90
C ILE A 208 7.61 7.35 -33.61
N ILE A 209 8.16 7.51 -32.40
CA ILE A 209 9.42 6.89 -31.98
C ILE A 209 9.16 5.99 -30.77
N GLN A 210 9.63 4.75 -30.86
CA GLN A 210 9.57 3.76 -29.80
C GLN A 210 10.96 3.56 -29.19
N LEU A 211 11.06 3.82 -27.89
CA LEU A 211 12.24 3.62 -27.05
C LEU A 211 12.08 2.37 -26.18
N TYR A 212 13.19 1.67 -25.97
CA TYR A 212 13.34 0.57 -25.03
C TYR A 212 14.19 1.01 -23.85
N LYS A 213 13.61 0.95 -22.65
CA LYS A 213 14.31 1.04 -21.38
C LYS A 213 14.81 -0.36 -21.02
N LEU A 214 16.13 -0.52 -20.95
CA LEU A 214 16.80 -1.77 -20.63
C LEU A 214 16.79 -1.93 -19.10
N MET A 215 16.03 -2.90 -18.58
CA MET A 215 16.00 -3.23 -17.14
C MET A 215 17.02 -4.32 -16.81
N ASP A 216 17.47 -4.36 -15.55
CA ASP A 216 18.41 -5.38 -15.06
C ASP A 216 17.90 -6.82 -15.21
N ASP A 217 18.84 -7.75 -15.40
CA ASP A 217 18.62 -9.15 -15.77
C ASP A 217 17.78 -9.92 -14.73
N VAL A 218 16.77 -10.66 -15.22
CA VAL A 218 16.11 -11.73 -14.43
C VAL A 218 16.35 -13.06 -15.13
N SER A 219 17.05 -13.99 -14.48
CA SER A 219 17.19 -15.36 -14.97
C SER A 219 15.83 -16.08 -14.89
N LYS A 220 15.31 -16.55 -16.03
CA LYS A 220 14.20 -17.50 -16.06
C LYS A 220 14.75 -18.93 -16.04
N GLU A 221 14.28 -19.75 -15.11
CA GLU A 221 14.75 -21.12 -14.87
C GLU A 221 14.41 -22.12 -16.00
N ASP A 222 13.56 -21.74 -16.96
CA ASP A 222 12.94 -22.67 -17.93
C ASP A 222 13.68 -22.89 -19.27
N PHE A 223 14.90 -22.37 -19.47
CA PHE A 223 15.63 -22.57 -20.74
C PHE A 223 16.90 -23.41 -20.57
N THR A 224 17.08 -24.42 -21.44
CA THR A 224 18.24 -25.34 -21.51
C THR A 224 19.57 -24.65 -21.85
N ARG A 225 19.53 -23.36 -22.18
CA ARG A 225 20.67 -22.44 -22.24
C ARG A 225 20.26 -21.13 -21.56
N ALA A 226 21.20 -20.41 -20.94
CA ALA A 226 20.95 -19.08 -20.37
C ALA A 226 20.60 -18.07 -21.49
N ILE A 227 19.35 -18.06 -21.94
CA ILE A 227 18.83 -17.06 -22.87
C ILE A 227 18.55 -15.81 -22.02
N ARG A 228 19.48 -14.85 -22.11
CA ARG A 228 19.36 -13.54 -21.45
C ARG A 228 18.19 -12.79 -22.06
N ASN A 229 17.06 -12.75 -21.36
CA ASN A 229 15.94 -11.89 -21.73
C ASN A 229 15.97 -10.68 -20.80
N GLN A 230 16.57 -9.57 -21.25
CA GLN A 230 16.39 -8.29 -20.56
C GLN A 230 14.90 -7.95 -20.59
N ALA A 231 14.30 -7.75 -19.42
CA ALA A 231 12.96 -7.19 -19.36
C ALA A 231 13.03 -5.75 -19.90
N VAL A 232 12.15 -5.40 -20.83
CA VAL A 232 12.20 -4.10 -21.49
C VAL A 232 10.93 -3.33 -21.22
N SER A 233 11.06 -2.16 -20.59
CA SER A 233 9.96 -1.20 -20.50
C SER A 233 9.94 -0.31 -21.75
N ARG A 234 8.76 0.12 -22.19
CA ARG A 234 8.58 0.87 -23.44
C ARG A 234 8.21 2.31 -23.14
N VAL A 235 8.85 3.22 -23.86
CA VAL A 235 8.45 4.63 -23.93
C VAL A 235 8.16 4.94 -25.39
N ILE A 236 7.04 5.60 -25.69
CA ILE A 236 6.70 5.97 -27.06
C ILE A 236 6.35 7.45 -27.07
N PHE A 237 6.89 8.20 -28.01
CA PHE A 237 6.50 9.59 -28.21
C PHE A 237 6.29 9.88 -29.69
N SER A 238 5.57 10.96 -29.97
CA SER A 238 5.30 11.39 -31.33
C SER A 238 5.51 12.88 -31.52
N LEU A 239 5.88 13.24 -32.74
CA LEU A 239 6.04 14.61 -33.23
C LEU A 239 5.08 14.81 -34.40
N ASP A 240 4.04 15.60 -34.18
CA ASP A 240 3.08 16.01 -35.21
C ASP A 240 3.57 17.30 -35.85
N MET A 241 3.98 17.21 -37.11
CA MET A 241 4.63 18.31 -37.83
C MET A 241 3.62 19.30 -38.42
N ASP A 242 2.35 18.90 -38.56
CA ASP A 242 1.28 19.76 -39.08
C ASP A 242 0.72 20.64 -37.96
N ASN A 243 0.46 20.05 -36.79
CA ASN A 243 -0.13 20.73 -35.65
C ASN A 243 0.90 21.31 -34.66
N ASN A 244 2.18 21.02 -34.88
CA ASN A 244 3.28 21.42 -34.00
C ASN A 244 3.15 20.86 -32.57
N LEU A 245 2.65 19.63 -32.46
CA LEU A 245 2.36 18.96 -31.19
C LEU A 245 3.36 17.84 -30.90
N ILE A 246 3.65 17.68 -29.62
CA ILE A 246 4.43 16.57 -29.07
C ILE A 246 3.48 15.78 -28.17
N GLU A 247 3.46 14.47 -28.31
CA GLU A 247 2.73 13.59 -27.40
C GLU A 247 3.69 12.54 -26.84
N ILE A 248 3.85 12.48 -25.51
CA ILE A 248 4.75 11.55 -24.82
C ILE A 248 3.94 10.55 -24.02
N LYS A 249 4.09 9.26 -24.32
CA LYS A 249 3.49 8.13 -23.61
C LYS A 249 4.58 7.41 -22.81
N SER A 250 4.73 7.82 -21.56
CA SER A 250 5.62 7.19 -20.57
C SER A 250 4.86 6.94 -19.26
N ASN A 251 5.29 5.92 -18.51
CA ASN A 251 4.83 5.65 -17.15
C ASN A 251 5.66 6.39 -16.08
N SER A 252 6.65 7.18 -16.49
CA SER A 252 7.63 7.82 -15.62
C SER A 252 7.79 9.31 -15.92
N TYR A 253 7.59 10.14 -14.89
CA TYR A 253 7.69 11.59 -14.99
C TYR A 253 9.08 12.07 -15.43
N TYR A 254 10.17 11.42 -14.98
CA TYR A 254 11.52 11.83 -15.40
C TYR A 254 11.80 11.56 -16.87
N GLU A 255 11.18 10.52 -17.45
CA GLU A 255 11.35 10.19 -18.87
C GLU A 255 10.62 11.23 -19.74
N GLU A 256 9.41 11.62 -19.32
CA GLU A 256 8.67 12.72 -19.94
C GLU A 256 9.47 14.02 -19.94
N ARG A 257 10.02 14.40 -18.78
CA ARG A 257 10.86 15.60 -18.63
C ARG A 257 12.11 15.55 -19.51
N ALA A 258 12.83 14.42 -19.53
CA ALA A 258 14.05 14.29 -20.32
C ALA A 258 13.78 14.35 -21.84
N ILE A 259 12.70 13.72 -22.31
CA ILE A 259 12.29 13.80 -23.72
C ILE A 259 11.89 15.24 -24.08
N LYS A 260 11.12 15.91 -23.21
CA LYS A 260 10.76 17.32 -23.38
C LYS A 260 12.00 18.20 -23.53
N GLU A 261 12.93 18.14 -22.57
CA GLU A 261 14.14 18.95 -22.58
C GLU A 261 15.02 18.64 -23.81
N TYR A 262 15.07 17.39 -24.27
CA TYR A 262 15.80 17.02 -25.49
C TYR A 262 15.19 17.67 -26.74
N LEU A 263 13.85 17.64 -26.85
CA LEU A 263 13.15 18.23 -27.99
C LEU A 263 13.26 19.77 -27.98
N GLU A 264 13.19 20.41 -26.82
CA GLU A 264 13.39 21.85 -26.66
C GLU A 264 14.77 22.29 -27.15
N GLU A 265 15.83 21.54 -26.80
CA GLU A 265 17.19 21.79 -27.31
C GLU A 265 17.29 21.53 -28.82
N THR A 266 16.74 20.42 -29.28
CA THR A 266 16.81 19.99 -30.69
C THR A 266 16.16 21.01 -31.62
N PHE A 267 14.95 21.48 -31.28
CA PHE A 267 14.20 22.43 -32.10
C PHE A 267 14.42 23.89 -31.69
N SER A 268 15.27 24.14 -30.69
CA SER A 268 15.55 25.46 -30.12
C SER A 268 14.28 26.22 -29.71
N GLY A 269 13.26 25.49 -29.24
CA GLY A 269 11.95 26.01 -28.86
C GLY A 269 11.58 25.65 -27.43
N ILE A 270 10.43 26.13 -26.98
CA ILE A 270 9.83 25.85 -25.68
C ILE A 270 8.60 24.97 -25.92
N ALA A 271 8.62 23.79 -25.31
CA ALA A 271 7.49 22.87 -25.30
C ALA A 271 6.63 23.21 -24.08
N THR A 272 5.47 23.79 -24.33
CA THR A 272 4.52 24.11 -23.26
C THR A 272 3.53 22.97 -23.16
N LYS A 273 3.40 22.38 -21.96
CA LYS A 273 2.35 21.40 -21.71
C LYS A 273 1.01 22.09 -22.01
N ILE A 274 0.18 21.44 -22.82
CA ILE A 274 -1.17 21.92 -23.04
C ILE A 274 -1.93 21.55 -21.77
N GLU A 275 -1.83 22.42 -20.77
CA GLU A 275 -2.59 22.30 -19.54
C GLU A 275 -4.07 22.47 -19.89
N SER A 276 -4.83 21.40 -19.74
CA SER A 276 -6.28 21.56 -19.68
C SER A 276 -6.58 22.31 -18.39
N GLU A 277 -7.25 23.46 -18.49
CA GLU A 277 -7.77 24.15 -17.31
C GLU A 277 -8.51 23.14 -16.42
N VAL A 278 -8.25 23.21 -15.11
CA VAL A 278 -8.94 22.36 -14.15
C VAL A 278 -10.43 22.65 -14.21
N TYR A 279 -11.21 21.62 -14.50
CA TYR A 279 -12.65 21.72 -14.60
C TYR A 279 -13.24 21.81 -13.20
N THR A 280 -13.78 22.99 -12.86
CA THR A 280 -14.45 23.28 -11.58
C THR A 280 -15.97 23.21 -11.66
N GLY A 281 -16.54 23.05 -12.86
CA GLY A 281 -18.00 23.01 -13.07
C GLY A 281 -18.68 21.70 -12.66
N LEU A 282 -18.02 20.84 -11.89
CA LEU A 282 -18.50 19.49 -11.56
C LEU A 282 -19.59 19.55 -10.49
N LYS A 283 -20.85 19.33 -10.88
CA LYS A 283 -21.96 19.25 -9.93
C LYS A 283 -22.12 17.84 -9.38
N GLN A 284 -21.58 17.60 -8.19
CA GLN A 284 -21.48 16.25 -7.62
C GLN A 284 -22.82 15.50 -7.51
N GLU A 285 -23.89 16.19 -7.13
CA GLU A 285 -25.21 15.56 -6.99
C GLU A 285 -25.81 15.13 -8.35
N GLU A 286 -25.55 15.90 -9.41
CA GLU A 286 -25.97 15.51 -10.77
C GLU A 286 -25.19 14.27 -11.25
N VAL A 287 -23.89 14.21 -10.95
CA VAL A 287 -23.05 13.03 -11.26
C VAL A 287 -23.51 11.80 -10.46
N LYS A 288 -23.82 11.95 -9.17
CA LYS A 288 -24.37 10.87 -8.34
C LYS A 288 -25.68 10.34 -8.91
N ALA A 289 -26.60 11.23 -9.28
CA ALA A 289 -27.86 10.83 -9.91
C ALA A 289 -27.65 10.12 -11.26
N ALA A 290 -26.67 10.56 -12.06
CA ALA A 290 -26.33 9.91 -13.32
C ALA A 290 -25.78 8.49 -13.13
N VAL A 291 -24.98 8.27 -12.08
CA VAL A 291 -24.36 6.97 -11.80
C VAL A 291 -25.33 6.02 -11.11
N LEU A 292 -26.12 6.50 -10.15
CA LEU A 292 -27.03 5.68 -9.36
C LEU A 292 -28.34 5.39 -10.08
N GLU A 293 -28.90 6.40 -10.75
CA GLU A 293 -30.27 6.35 -11.29
C GLU A 293 -30.30 6.41 -12.83
N GLY A 294 -29.17 6.70 -13.47
CA GLY A 294 -29.10 6.84 -14.92
C GLY A 294 -29.79 8.11 -15.44
N LYS A 295 -29.96 9.12 -14.59
CA LYS A 295 -30.52 10.43 -14.97
C LYS A 295 -29.41 11.34 -15.49
N THR A 296 -29.57 11.87 -16.71
CA THR A 296 -28.59 12.80 -17.26
C THR A 296 -28.62 14.15 -16.52
N PRO A 297 -27.48 14.86 -16.41
CA PRO A 297 -27.44 16.19 -15.80
C PRO A 297 -28.38 17.20 -16.46
N SER A 298 -28.55 17.14 -17.78
CA SER A 298 -29.47 18.00 -18.53
C SER A 298 -30.91 17.51 -18.55
N GLY A 299 -31.19 16.28 -18.12
CA GLY A 299 -32.48 15.61 -18.29
C GLY A 299 -32.76 15.12 -19.72
N GLU A 300 -31.88 15.41 -20.69
CA GLU A 300 -32.03 14.96 -22.08
C GLU A 300 -31.59 13.51 -22.25
N GLN A 301 -32.27 12.77 -23.14
CA GLN A 301 -31.88 11.40 -23.48
C GLN A 301 -30.64 11.41 -24.38
N VAL A 302 -29.67 10.55 -24.09
CA VAL A 302 -28.47 10.36 -24.93
C VAL A 302 -28.69 9.13 -25.81
N ASP A 303 -28.79 9.36 -27.12
CA ASP A 303 -29.02 8.31 -28.10
C ASP A 303 -27.85 7.34 -28.21
N ASP A 304 -28.16 6.05 -28.38
CA ASP A 304 -27.20 4.96 -28.62
C ASP A 304 -26.06 4.93 -27.57
N PHE A 305 -26.43 4.88 -26.28
CA PHE A 305 -25.47 4.88 -25.18
C PHE A 305 -25.93 3.95 -24.04
N LEU A 306 -25.44 2.70 -24.05
CA LEU A 306 -25.78 1.65 -23.08
C LEU A 306 -24.63 1.43 -22.09
N VAL A 307 -24.87 1.52 -20.78
CA VAL A 307 -23.85 1.30 -19.75
C VAL A 307 -23.96 -0.11 -19.20
N ASP A 308 -23.03 -0.96 -19.63
CA ASP A 308 -23.06 -2.40 -19.33
C ASP A 308 -22.27 -2.78 -18.07
N LYS A 309 -21.44 -1.87 -17.54
CA LYS A 309 -20.65 -2.10 -16.31
C LYS A 309 -20.34 -0.81 -15.58
N ILE A 310 -20.45 -0.83 -14.26
CA ILE A 310 -19.89 0.21 -13.36
C ILE A 310 -19.12 -0.49 -12.24
N LYS A 311 -17.92 0.00 -11.96
CA LYS A 311 -17.07 -0.47 -10.86
C LYS A 311 -16.80 0.68 -9.88
N PHE A 312 -16.94 0.38 -8.60
CA PHE A 312 -16.71 1.30 -7.48
C PHE A 312 -15.40 0.93 -6.77
N ARG A 313 -14.63 1.95 -6.36
CA ARG A 313 -13.34 1.79 -5.70
C ARG A 313 -13.43 1.22 -4.30
N GLU A 314 -14.51 1.51 -3.59
CA GLU A 314 -14.73 1.18 -2.18
C GLU A 314 -16.15 0.64 -1.97
N SER A 315 -16.31 -0.22 -0.96
CA SER A 315 -17.61 -0.70 -0.50
C SER A 315 -17.73 -0.56 1.02
N PRO A 316 -18.91 -0.21 1.55
CA PRO A 316 -19.20 -0.31 2.98
C PRO A 316 -19.21 -1.73 3.54
N LEU A 317 -19.17 -2.76 2.69
CA LEU A 317 -19.19 -4.16 3.11
C LEU A 317 -17.87 -4.58 3.76
N GLU A 318 -17.95 -5.33 4.85
CA GLU A 318 -16.77 -5.90 5.52
C GLU A 318 -15.94 -6.77 4.56
N ASN A 319 -14.63 -6.58 4.55
CA ASN A 319 -13.66 -7.34 3.74
C ASN A 319 -13.81 -7.25 2.20
N SER A 320 -14.58 -6.30 1.66
CA SER A 320 -14.70 -6.10 0.20
C SER A 320 -14.14 -4.74 -0.22
N PRO A 321 -12.91 -4.68 -0.77
CA PRO A 321 -12.31 -3.40 -1.12
C PRO A 321 -12.97 -2.77 -2.34
N SER A 322 -13.49 -3.52 -3.32
CA SER A 322 -14.13 -2.95 -4.52
C SER A 322 -15.34 -3.76 -4.99
N LEU A 323 -16.33 -3.11 -5.60
CA LEU A 323 -17.54 -3.75 -6.13
C LEU A 323 -17.71 -3.45 -7.62
N SER A 324 -18.13 -4.44 -8.40
CA SER A 324 -18.40 -4.29 -9.82
C SER A 324 -19.75 -4.87 -10.17
N PHE A 325 -20.56 -4.10 -10.89
CA PHE A 325 -21.82 -4.53 -11.46
C PHE A 325 -21.63 -4.63 -12.96
N SER A 326 -22.03 -5.75 -13.57
CA SER A 326 -21.90 -5.96 -15.01
C SER A 326 -23.09 -6.77 -15.51
N LEU A 327 -23.72 -6.30 -16.58
CA LEU A 327 -24.77 -7.02 -17.30
C LEU A 327 -24.40 -7.10 -18.78
N GLU A 328 -24.85 -8.16 -19.46
CA GLU A 328 -24.60 -8.30 -20.90
C GLU A 328 -25.72 -7.64 -21.71
N ASN A 329 -25.37 -6.66 -22.55
CA ASN A 329 -26.29 -5.99 -23.48
C ASN A 329 -27.49 -5.28 -22.82
N ILE A 330 -27.45 -5.07 -21.51
CA ILE A 330 -28.50 -4.39 -20.73
C ILE A 330 -27.82 -3.39 -19.80
N ASP A 331 -28.52 -2.30 -19.52
CA ASP A 331 -28.06 -1.29 -18.59
C ASP A 331 -27.98 -1.79 -17.14
N VAL A 332 -26.87 -1.42 -16.48
CA VAL A 332 -26.55 -1.89 -15.13
C VAL A 332 -27.27 -1.13 -14.00
N TRP A 333 -27.94 -0.02 -14.30
CA TRP A 333 -28.56 0.86 -13.31
C TRP A 333 -29.52 0.20 -12.32
N PRO A 334 -30.42 -0.73 -12.72
CA PRO A 334 -31.30 -1.40 -11.75
C PRO A 334 -30.53 -2.12 -10.64
N SER A 335 -29.39 -2.74 -10.99
CA SER A 335 -28.52 -3.41 -10.03
C SER A 335 -27.75 -2.44 -9.15
N VAL A 336 -27.29 -1.31 -9.71
CA VAL A 336 -26.59 -0.26 -8.96
C VAL A 336 -27.52 0.42 -7.96
N ALA A 337 -28.74 0.77 -8.38
CA ALA A 337 -29.75 1.39 -7.53
C ALA A 337 -30.16 0.48 -6.37
N ASP A 338 -30.42 -0.81 -6.64
CA ASP A 338 -30.75 -1.79 -5.59
C ASP A 338 -29.60 -1.94 -4.59
N ALA A 339 -28.35 -2.03 -5.07
CA ALA A 339 -27.19 -2.18 -4.22
C ALA A 339 -26.91 -0.93 -3.37
N TYR A 340 -27.13 0.27 -3.92
CA TYR A 340 -27.05 1.52 -3.15
C TYR A 340 -28.12 1.58 -2.05
N ASN A 341 -29.38 1.26 -2.39
CA ASN A 341 -30.48 1.26 -1.42
C ASN A 341 -30.28 0.23 -0.28
N LYS A 342 -29.59 -0.88 -0.56
CA LYS A 342 -29.20 -1.89 0.43
C LYS A 342 -27.93 -1.55 1.20
N GLY A 343 -27.29 -0.41 0.93
CA GLY A 343 -26.06 0.02 1.60
C GLY A 343 -24.80 -0.75 1.18
N ALA A 344 -24.84 -1.51 0.08
CA ALA A 344 -23.67 -2.21 -0.44
C ALA A 344 -22.72 -1.28 -1.20
N ILE A 345 -23.21 -0.14 -1.68
CA ILE A 345 -22.44 0.93 -2.31
C ILE A 345 -22.68 2.22 -1.53
N SER A 346 -21.62 3.02 -1.34
CA SER A 346 -21.72 4.40 -0.89
C SER A 346 -20.98 5.28 -1.89
N ILE A 347 -21.61 6.35 -2.36
CA ILE A 347 -20.98 7.36 -3.21
C ILE A 347 -20.96 8.68 -2.44
N SER A 348 -19.90 8.85 -1.66
CA SER A 348 -19.59 10.11 -0.95
C SER A 348 -19.12 11.18 -1.93
N SER A 349 -18.34 10.78 -2.94
CA SER A 349 -17.82 11.67 -3.98
C SER A 349 -17.65 10.94 -5.32
N VAL A 350 -17.35 11.69 -6.38
CA VAL A 350 -17.06 11.12 -7.72
C VAL A 350 -15.80 10.24 -7.70
N LYS A 351 -14.94 10.39 -6.67
CA LYS A 351 -13.76 9.53 -6.42
C LYS A 351 -14.14 8.08 -6.20
N SER A 352 -15.33 7.79 -5.66
CA SER A 352 -15.81 6.42 -5.41
C SER A 352 -15.95 5.59 -6.69
N ILE A 353 -15.96 6.22 -7.88
CA ILE A 353 -16.06 5.55 -9.18
C ILE A 353 -14.65 5.14 -9.64
N ASP A 354 -14.49 3.85 -9.95
CA ASP A 354 -13.24 3.29 -10.51
C ASP A 354 -13.29 3.26 -12.03
N SER A 355 -14.37 2.71 -12.60
CA SER A 355 -14.55 2.67 -14.05
C SER A 355 -16.02 2.50 -14.47
N ILE A 356 -16.31 2.96 -15.68
CA ILE A 356 -17.62 2.85 -16.35
C ILE A 356 -17.38 2.25 -17.73
N SER A 357 -18.01 1.12 -18.05
CA SER A 357 -18.02 0.57 -19.41
C SER A 357 -19.35 0.80 -20.09
N PHE A 358 -19.29 1.24 -21.33
CA PHE A 358 -20.46 1.55 -22.14
C PHE A 358 -20.31 1.04 -23.57
N ARG A 359 -21.43 0.91 -24.28
CA ARG A 359 -21.51 0.65 -25.71
C ARG A 359 -22.22 1.79 -26.41
N SER A 360 -21.58 2.28 -27.45
CA SER A 360 -22.13 3.30 -28.34
C SER A 360 -21.52 3.10 -29.73
N GLU A 361 -22.32 3.31 -30.77
CA GLU A 361 -21.93 3.20 -32.18
C GLU A 361 -21.25 1.85 -32.51
N GLY A 362 -21.78 0.76 -31.96
CA GLY A 362 -21.24 -0.60 -32.15
C GLY A 362 -19.88 -0.85 -31.50
N THR A 363 -19.37 0.06 -30.68
CA THR A 363 -18.10 -0.07 -29.96
C THR A 363 -18.29 -0.08 -28.45
N ARG A 364 -17.68 -1.07 -27.78
CA ARG A 364 -17.59 -1.11 -26.32
C ARG A 364 -16.36 -0.37 -25.84
N ARG A 365 -16.51 0.52 -24.87
CA ARG A 365 -15.43 1.34 -24.31
C ARG A 365 -15.51 1.35 -22.79
N THR A 366 -14.37 1.55 -22.15
CA THR A 366 -14.27 1.70 -20.70
C THR A 366 -13.60 3.02 -20.41
N VAL A 367 -14.21 3.80 -19.52
CA VAL A 367 -13.64 5.00 -18.93
C VAL A 367 -13.12 4.65 -17.55
N TYR A 368 -11.85 4.92 -17.30
CA TYR A 368 -11.19 4.73 -16.02
C TYR A 368 -11.09 6.07 -15.31
N SER A 369 -11.25 6.06 -13.99
CA SER A 369 -10.96 7.19 -13.13
C SER A 369 -9.56 7.05 -12.54
N GLY A 370 -8.75 8.11 -12.59
CA GLY A 370 -7.49 8.26 -11.86
C GLY A 370 -7.64 9.32 -10.77
N VAL A 371 -7.07 9.06 -9.59
CA VAL A 371 -6.97 10.05 -8.50
C VAL A 371 -5.56 10.60 -8.53
N LEU A 372 -5.44 11.91 -8.62
CA LEU A 372 -4.19 12.63 -8.55
C LEU A 372 -3.75 12.86 -7.10
N GLU A 373 -2.48 13.20 -6.89
CA GLU A 373 -1.93 13.39 -5.54
C GLU A 373 -2.60 14.51 -4.74
N ASN A 374 -3.16 15.52 -5.43
CA ASN A 374 -3.90 16.64 -4.85
C ASN A 374 -5.40 16.33 -4.65
N GLY A 375 -5.83 15.08 -4.87
CA GLY A 375 -7.22 14.64 -4.72
C GLY A 375 -8.12 14.90 -5.93
N ASN A 376 -7.62 15.60 -6.95
CA ASN A 376 -8.36 15.81 -8.20
C ASN A 376 -8.49 14.51 -8.99
N LEU A 377 -9.44 14.48 -9.91
CA LEU A 377 -9.77 13.29 -10.69
C LEU A 377 -9.45 13.49 -12.16
N ILE A 378 -9.08 12.42 -12.87
CA ILE A 378 -9.02 12.41 -14.33
C ILE A 378 -9.81 11.19 -14.81
N PHE A 379 -10.75 11.39 -15.72
CA PHE A 379 -11.45 10.30 -16.40
C PHE A 379 -10.85 10.10 -17.78
N GLN A 380 -10.39 8.88 -18.07
CA GLN A 380 -9.73 8.53 -19.33
C GLN A 380 -10.46 7.35 -19.99
N MET A 381 -10.91 7.54 -21.23
CA MET A 381 -11.47 6.46 -22.02
C MET A 381 -10.34 5.62 -22.66
N ASP A 382 -10.55 4.31 -22.75
CA ASP A 382 -9.78 3.43 -23.61
C ASP A 382 -10.05 3.82 -25.08
N ASP A 383 -9.26 4.76 -25.59
CA ASP A 383 -9.38 5.28 -26.96
C ASP A 383 -8.70 4.39 -28.00
N SER A 384 -8.26 3.18 -27.62
CA SER A 384 -7.55 2.28 -28.53
C SER A 384 -8.37 2.01 -29.79
N ARG A 385 -7.70 2.17 -30.94
CA ARG A 385 -8.27 1.93 -32.28
C ARG A 385 -9.48 2.80 -32.65
N LEU A 386 -9.77 3.89 -31.94
CA LEU A 386 -10.77 4.89 -32.35
C LEU A 386 -10.18 5.86 -33.38
N GLY A 387 -10.99 6.27 -34.36
CA GLY A 387 -10.67 7.44 -35.19
C GLY A 387 -11.04 8.72 -34.46
N THR A 388 -10.42 9.85 -34.84
CA THR A 388 -10.57 11.15 -34.17
C THR A 388 -12.03 11.58 -34.05
N ASP A 389 -12.79 11.60 -35.15
CA ASP A 389 -14.21 12.00 -35.15
C ASP A 389 -15.07 11.13 -34.23
N LYS A 390 -14.77 9.83 -34.16
CA LYS A 390 -15.52 8.90 -33.31
C LYS A 390 -15.15 9.12 -31.84
N LYS A 391 -13.88 9.42 -31.55
CA LYS A 391 -13.43 9.75 -30.21
C LYS A 391 -14.16 11.00 -29.70
N GLU A 392 -14.18 12.08 -30.48
CA GLU A 392 -14.86 13.34 -30.11
C GLU A 392 -16.36 13.14 -29.85
N ARG A 393 -17.06 12.39 -30.72
CA ARG A 393 -18.49 12.06 -30.50
C ARG A 393 -18.74 11.26 -29.21
N LEU A 394 -17.87 10.31 -28.89
CA LEU A 394 -17.99 9.52 -27.66
C LEU A 394 -17.68 10.37 -26.41
N GLU A 395 -16.72 11.29 -26.50
CA GLU A 395 -16.44 12.26 -25.43
C GLU A 395 -17.65 13.17 -25.16
N GLU A 396 -18.28 13.71 -26.21
CA GLU A 396 -19.50 14.52 -26.07
C GLU A 396 -20.67 13.73 -25.47
N LYS A 397 -20.90 12.49 -25.94
CA LYS A 397 -21.96 11.62 -25.39
C LYS A 397 -21.70 11.29 -23.92
N PHE A 398 -20.45 11.00 -23.54
CA PHE A 398 -20.09 10.73 -22.16
C PHE A 398 -20.30 11.96 -21.27
N LEU A 399 -19.88 13.14 -21.73
CA LEU A 399 -20.12 14.41 -21.04
C LEU A 399 -21.61 14.68 -20.85
N LYS A 400 -22.43 14.49 -21.89
CA LYS A 400 -23.90 14.66 -21.78
C LYS A 400 -24.53 13.63 -20.84
N ARG A 401 -24.01 12.39 -20.82
CA ARG A 401 -24.56 11.31 -19.98
C ARG A 401 -24.26 11.50 -18.50
N PHE A 402 -23.04 11.89 -18.16
CA PHE A 402 -22.54 11.90 -16.77
C PHE A 402 -22.17 13.28 -16.23
N GLY A 403 -22.04 14.30 -17.08
CA GLY A 403 -21.56 15.63 -16.67
C GLY A 403 -20.04 15.66 -16.41
N ILE A 404 -19.32 14.63 -16.86
CA ILE A 404 -17.89 14.45 -16.59
C ILE A 404 -17.12 14.62 -17.91
N PRO A 405 -16.23 15.62 -18.04
CA PRO A 405 -15.37 15.71 -19.20
C PRO A 405 -14.24 14.68 -19.13
N LEU A 406 -13.92 14.08 -20.28
CA LEU A 406 -12.81 13.14 -20.42
C LEU A 406 -11.49 13.89 -20.64
N TYR A 407 -10.38 13.28 -20.22
CA TYR A 407 -9.01 13.76 -20.40
C TYR A 407 -8.73 15.17 -19.84
N LYS A 408 -9.56 15.64 -18.91
CA LYS A 408 -9.36 16.89 -18.16
C LYS A 408 -9.22 16.59 -16.67
N GLN A 409 -8.40 17.39 -16.00
CA GLN A 409 -8.32 17.39 -14.55
C GLN A 409 -9.60 17.99 -13.97
N LEU A 410 -10.28 17.24 -13.10
CA LEU A 410 -11.52 17.64 -12.45
C LEU A 410 -11.21 18.02 -11.01
N SER A 411 -11.62 19.21 -10.60
CA SER A 411 -11.55 19.57 -9.20
C SER A 411 -12.51 18.69 -8.40
N ASN A 412 -12.01 18.09 -7.32
CA ASN A 412 -12.85 17.35 -6.36
C ASN A 412 -13.02 18.08 -5.02
N ILE A 413 -12.53 19.32 -4.92
CA ILE A 413 -12.43 20.06 -3.65
C ILE A 413 -13.79 20.31 -2.99
N ASP A 414 -14.87 20.38 -3.79
CA ASP A 414 -16.22 20.58 -3.29
C ASP A 414 -16.77 19.34 -2.54
N SER A 415 -16.07 18.20 -2.59
CA SER A 415 -16.34 17.08 -1.69
C SER A 415 -15.46 17.11 -0.46
N LEU A 416 -15.98 16.58 0.65
CA LEU A 416 -15.20 16.35 1.88
C LEU A 416 -13.90 15.58 1.57
N GLU A 417 -13.97 14.50 0.77
CA GLU A 417 -12.79 13.69 0.44
C GLU A 417 -11.75 14.45 -0.38
N GLY A 418 -12.17 15.25 -1.37
CA GLY A 418 -11.24 16.03 -2.17
C GLY A 418 -10.63 17.19 -1.40
N SER A 419 -11.37 17.84 -0.50
CA SER A 419 -10.79 18.87 0.38
C SER A 419 -9.78 18.27 1.36
N VAL A 420 -10.09 17.09 1.92
CA VAL A 420 -9.18 16.32 2.77
C VAL A 420 -7.88 15.99 2.03
N ASP A 421 -7.97 15.42 0.84
CA ASP A 421 -6.80 15.06 0.02
C ASP A 421 -5.97 16.31 -0.33
N MET A 422 -6.62 17.43 -0.65
CA MET A 422 -5.95 18.71 -0.96
C MET A 422 -5.17 19.24 0.23
N ILE A 423 -5.76 19.22 1.44
CA ILE A 423 -5.06 19.65 2.65
C ILE A 423 -3.87 18.74 2.95
N ASP A 424 -4.06 17.43 2.87
CA ASP A 424 -2.97 16.49 3.12
C ASP A 424 -1.85 16.61 2.07
N TYR A 425 -2.21 16.94 0.82
CA TYR A 425 -1.26 17.26 -0.25
C TYR A 425 -0.46 18.52 0.06
N ILE A 426 -1.12 19.62 0.45
CA ILE A 426 -0.45 20.88 0.81
C ILE A 426 0.45 20.68 2.03
N MET A 427 -0.03 20.00 3.07
CA MET A 427 0.74 19.69 4.28
C MET A 427 1.96 18.79 4.02
N ARG A 428 1.97 18.03 2.91
CA ARG A 428 3.11 17.22 2.48
C ARG A 428 4.08 17.99 1.56
N SER A 429 3.58 18.97 0.84
CA SER A 429 4.31 19.72 -0.18
C SER A 429 5.19 20.80 0.44
N ARG A 430 6.51 20.67 0.28
CA ARG A 430 7.47 21.67 0.77
C ARG A 430 7.67 22.83 -0.19
N ASN A 431 7.47 22.57 -1.49
CA ASN A 431 7.59 23.57 -2.53
C ASN A 431 6.20 23.89 -3.07
N THR A 432 5.83 25.16 -3.03
CA THR A 432 4.50 25.65 -3.42
C THR A 432 4.54 26.40 -4.75
N VAL A 433 5.73 26.47 -5.37
CA VAL A 433 5.92 26.94 -6.74
C VAL A 433 5.20 26.01 -7.70
N GLY A 434 4.19 26.54 -8.38
CA GLY A 434 3.38 25.80 -9.35
C GLY A 434 2.04 25.25 -8.81
N LEU A 435 1.66 25.58 -7.57
CA LEU A 435 0.30 25.27 -7.10
C LEU A 435 -0.76 26.00 -7.95
N GLU A 436 -1.81 25.26 -8.30
CA GLU A 436 -3.01 25.77 -8.96
C GLU A 436 -3.72 26.80 -8.06
N SER A 437 -4.56 27.68 -8.65
CA SER A 437 -5.21 28.80 -7.93
C SER A 437 -5.97 28.38 -6.68
N ILE A 438 -6.70 27.27 -6.75
CA ILE A 438 -7.47 26.71 -5.63
C ILE A 438 -6.55 26.20 -4.52
N ALA A 439 -5.49 25.46 -4.88
CA ALA A 439 -4.53 24.95 -3.91
C ALA A 439 -3.80 26.10 -3.19
N LYS A 440 -3.46 27.19 -3.91
CA LYS A 440 -2.89 28.41 -3.31
C LYS A 440 -3.84 29.09 -2.33
N GLN A 441 -5.14 29.10 -2.60
CA GLN A 441 -6.12 29.66 -1.67
C GLN A 441 -6.17 28.85 -0.37
N LYS A 442 -6.19 27.52 -0.47
CA LYS A 442 -6.16 26.64 0.70
C LYS A 442 -4.84 26.71 1.46
N GLU A 443 -3.72 26.83 0.76
CA GLU A 443 -2.43 27.06 1.39
C GLU A 443 -2.43 28.36 2.20
N LYS A 444 -2.96 29.45 1.62
CA LYS A 444 -3.10 30.73 2.31
C LYS A 444 -3.97 30.62 3.56
N GLU A 445 -5.09 29.89 3.50
CA GLU A 445 -5.93 29.61 4.67
C GLU A 445 -5.12 28.92 5.79
N LEU A 446 -4.30 27.93 5.45
CA LEU A 446 -3.46 27.21 6.41
C LEU A 446 -2.31 28.07 6.97
N LEU A 447 -1.76 28.99 6.17
CA LEU A 447 -0.77 29.99 6.59
C LEU A 447 -1.39 31.04 7.53
N ASP A 448 -2.60 31.53 7.22
CA ASP A 448 -3.34 32.50 8.04
C ASP A 448 -3.69 31.89 9.41
N LEU A 449 -4.03 30.60 9.45
CA LEU A 449 -4.23 29.82 10.68
C LEU A 449 -2.91 29.44 11.39
N LYS A 450 -1.76 29.80 10.82
CA LYS A 450 -0.41 29.49 11.31
C LYS A 450 -0.12 27.99 11.43
N LEU A 451 -0.86 27.15 10.73
CA LEU A 451 -0.63 25.71 10.65
C LEU A 451 0.57 25.41 9.74
N LEU A 452 0.79 26.28 8.76
CA LEU A 452 2.01 26.36 7.95
C LEU A 452 2.82 27.59 8.36
N LYS A 453 4.13 27.55 8.09
CA LYS A 453 5.04 28.68 8.19
C LYS A 453 5.91 28.76 6.94
N GLU A 454 6.10 29.95 6.42
CA GLU A 454 7.07 30.20 5.37
C GLU A 454 8.46 30.35 5.98
N GLU A 455 9.42 29.61 5.45
CA GLU A 455 10.83 29.71 5.81
C GLU A 455 11.65 29.94 4.55
N GLU A 456 12.48 30.98 4.56
CA GLU A 456 13.45 31.19 3.50
C GLU A 456 14.61 30.22 3.69
N ILE A 457 14.84 29.37 2.69
CA ILE A 457 15.93 28.40 2.68
C ILE A 457 16.95 28.84 1.63
N ILE A 458 18.20 28.92 2.04
CA ILE A 458 19.31 29.20 1.15
C ILE A 458 19.82 27.88 0.60
N ARG A 459 19.92 27.76 -0.73
CA ARG A 459 20.47 26.59 -1.40
C ARG A 459 21.71 26.98 -2.18
N SER A 460 22.68 26.08 -2.21
CA SER A 460 23.78 26.10 -3.15
C SER A 460 23.60 25.00 -4.19
N GLY A 461 23.91 25.31 -5.44
CA GLY A 461 23.82 24.36 -6.55
C GLY A 461 25.04 24.48 -7.47
N CYS A 462 25.33 23.43 -8.21
CA CYS A 462 26.39 23.48 -9.21
C CYS A 462 25.87 24.05 -10.54
N LYS A 463 26.56 25.02 -11.15
CA LYS A 463 26.18 25.52 -12.50
C LYS A 463 26.47 24.52 -13.61
N ASN A 464 27.29 23.50 -13.37
CA ASN A 464 27.50 22.43 -14.34
C ASN A 464 26.19 21.65 -14.53
N LYS A 465 25.56 21.81 -15.70
CA LYS A 465 24.27 21.16 -16.05
C LYS A 465 24.29 19.63 -15.95
N ASN A 466 25.48 19.01 -15.90
CA ASN A 466 25.64 17.57 -15.74
C ASN A 466 25.81 17.12 -14.27
N CYS A 467 25.84 18.07 -13.33
CA CYS A 467 26.00 17.81 -11.91
C CYS A 467 24.69 18.11 -11.17
N GLY A 468 24.10 17.09 -10.54
CA GLY A 468 22.87 17.25 -9.74
C GLY A 468 23.11 17.72 -8.30
N PHE A 469 24.26 18.34 -8.02
CA PHE A 469 24.60 18.78 -6.68
C PHE A 469 23.73 19.96 -6.26
N GLU A 470 22.98 19.76 -5.18
CA GLU A 470 22.31 20.81 -4.39
C GLU A 470 22.51 20.54 -2.90
N GLU A 471 22.81 21.58 -2.14
CA GLU A 471 22.97 21.55 -0.68
C GLU A 471 22.23 22.73 -0.05
N ILE A 472 21.52 22.50 1.05
CA ILE A 472 20.91 23.55 1.85
C ILE A 472 22.00 24.17 2.73
N LEU A 473 22.15 25.50 2.66
CA LEU A 473 23.11 26.25 3.46
C LEU A 473 22.41 26.88 4.67
N PHE A 474 23.13 26.99 5.79
CA PHE A 474 22.68 27.75 6.96
C PHE A 474 22.98 29.24 6.79
N ASP A 475 24.11 29.58 6.17
CA ASP A 475 24.48 30.94 5.78
C ASP A 475 25.01 30.96 4.33
N ILE A 476 24.86 32.08 3.63
CA ILE A 476 25.47 32.33 2.31
C ILE A 476 27.00 32.19 2.40
N SER A 477 27.61 32.51 3.55
CA SER A 477 29.04 32.32 3.78
C SER A 477 29.50 30.87 3.76
N ASP A 478 28.60 29.90 3.96
CA ASP A 478 28.92 28.46 3.94
C ASP A 478 29.05 27.91 2.51
N LYS A 479 28.89 28.78 1.51
CA LYS A 479 29.10 28.44 0.10
C LYS A 479 30.51 27.89 -0.10
N LYS A 480 30.58 26.63 -0.57
CA LYS A 480 31.82 26.02 -1.03
C LYS A 480 32.29 26.69 -2.33
N GLU A 481 33.59 26.92 -2.44
CA GLU A 481 34.20 27.48 -3.65
C GLU A 481 34.10 26.49 -4.82
N GLU A 482 34.16 25.19 -4.55
CA GLU A 482 34.09 24.12 -5.53
C GLU A 482 32.92 23.16 -5.25
N CYS A 483 32.34 22.61 -6.31
CA CYS A 483 31.29 21.60 -6.23
C CYS A 483 31.85 20.28 -5.65
N PRO A 484 31.32 19.76 -4.52
CA PRO A 484 31.78 18.49 -3.92
C PRO A 484 31.60 17.26 -4.80
N SER A 485 30.72 17.34 -5.80
CA SER A 485 30.35 16.19 -6.63
C SER A 485 31.06 16.19 -7.99
N CYS A 486 31.53 17.33 -8.49
CA CYS A 486 32.16 17.40 -9.82
C CYS A 486 33.34 18.38 -9.91
N GLU A 487 33.81 18.90 -8.78
CA GLU A 487 35.00 19.76 -8.68
C GLU A 487 34.93 21.00 -9.59
N SER A 488 33.72 21.48 -9.89
CA SER A 488 33.52 22.70 -10.67
C SER A 488 33.56 23.92 -9.74
N ASP A 489 34.39 24.89 -10.08
CA ASP A 489 34.56 26.18 -9.38
C ASP A 489 33.32 27.09 -9.38
N ASP A 490 32.24 26.64 -10.02
CA ASP A 490 31.10 27.48 -10.38
C ASP A 490 29.84 27.02 -9.62
N VAL A 491 29.87 27.19 -8.30
CA VAL A 491 28.73 27.00 -7.40
C VAL A 491 27.92 28.31 -7.33
N TYR A 492 26.60 28.22 -7.48
CA TYR A 492 25.68 29.35 -7.30
C TYR A 492 24.85 29.19 -6.03
N VAL A 493 24.38 30.31 -5.48
CA VAL A 493 23.51 30.33 -4.30
C VAL A 493 22.22 31.03 -4.70
N TYR A 494 21.10 30.49 -4.26
CA TYR A 494 19.78 31.09 -4.43
C TYR A 494 18.97 30.88 -3.15
N SER A 495 18.05 31.80 -2.86
CA SER A 495 17.07 31.61 -1.80
C SER A 495 15.74 31.17 -2.39
N GLU A 496 15.05 30.29 -1.68
CA GLU A 496 13.72 29.80 -2.01
C GLU A 496 12.87 29.84 -0.74
N VAL A 497 11.66 30.39 -0.84
CA VAL A 497 10.69 30.33 0.25
C VAL A 497 10.01 28.96 0.21
N GLN A 498 10.11 28.21 1.30
CA GLN A 498 9.45 26.91 1.46
C GLN A 498 8.39 26.99 2.55
N SER A 499 7.29 26.26 2.34
CA SER A 499 6.23 26.12 3.33
C SER A 499 6.52 24.89 4.19
N ASN A 500 6.67 25.11 5.49
CA ASN A 500 6.96 24.07 6.48
C ASN A 500 5.84 23.94 7.50
N LEU A 501 5.65 22.73 8.03
CA LEU A 501 4.65 22.45 9.06
C LEU A 501 4.98 23.20 10.37
N ASN A 502 4.00 23.95 10.89
CA ASN A 502 4.10 24.52 12.23
C ASN A 502 3.64 23.49 13.28
N LYS A 503 4.58 22.62 13.66
CA LYS A 503 4.34 21.48 14.54
C LYS A 503 3.60 21.82 15.84
N VAL A 504 3.89 22.98 16.43
CA VAL A 504 3.32 23.44 17.69
C VAL A 504 1.87 23.87 17.51
N GLU A 505 1.59 24.70 16.50
CA GLU A 505 0.23 25.20 16.26
C GLU A 505 -0.70 24.09 15.75
N ILE A 506 -0.20 23.12 14.98
CA ILE A 506 -0.99 21.94 14.58
C ILE A 506 -1.43 21.13 15.80
N LYS A 507 -0.53 20.87 16.75
CA LYS A 507 -0.89 20.17 18.00
C LYS A 507 -1.94 20.94 18.80
N LYS A 508 -1.77 22.27 18.95
CA LYS A 508 -2.74 23.13 19.63
C LYS A 508 -4.11 23.13 18.94
N PHE A 509 -4.13 23.16 17.61
CA PHE A 509 -5.36 23.10 16.83
C PHE A 509 -6.14 21.82 17.11
N ILE A 510 -5.45 20.67 17.06
CA ILE A 510 -6.04 19.35 17.36
C ILE A 510 -6.55 19.31 18.79
N GLU A 511 -5.74 19.76 19.76
CA GLU A 511 -6.12 19.82 21.16
C GLU A 511 -7.38 20.67 21.38
N ASN A 512 -7.43 21.87 20.81
CA ASN A 512 -8.57 22.77 20.93
C ASN A 512 -9.85 22.13 20.39
N LYS A 513 -9.77 21.51 19.20
CA LYS A 513 -10.91 20.83 18.58
C LYS A 513 -11.40 19.65 19.42
N ILE A 514 -10.47 18.88 20.00
CA ILE A 514 -10.80 17.79 20.94
C ILE A 514 -11.47 18.34 22.21
N ARG A 515 -10.93 19.40 22.81
CA ARG A 515 -11.51 20.04 24.00
C ARG A 515 -12.92 20.56 23.74
N GLU A 516 -13.18 21.10 22.56
CA GLU A 516 -14.52 21.53 22.16
C GLU A 516 -15.52 20.38 22.09
N ILE A 517 -15.10 19.22 21.61
CA ILE A 517 -15.92 17.99 21.62
C ILE A 517 -16.20 17.53 23.04
N CYS A 518 -15.20 17.55 23.93
CA CYS A 518 -15.36 17.16 25.32
C CYS A 518 -16.33 18.06 26.12
N LYS A 519 -16.66 19.26 25.63
CA LYS A 519 -17.75 20.06 26.22
C LYS A 519 -19.14 19.38 26.08
N GLY A 520 -19.27 18.40 25.19
CA GLY A 520 -20.53 17.74 24.81
C GLY A 520 -21.07 16.65 25.75
N LYS A 521 -20.64 16.57 27.01
CA LYS A 521 -21.06 15.58 28.05
C LYS A 521 -20.74 14.10 27.79
N GLU A 522 -20.36 13.67 26.59
CA GLU A 522 -20.00 12.25 26.35
C GLU A 522 -18.53 11.92 26.68
N TRP A 523 -17.63 12.86 26.44
CA TRP A 523 -16.19 12.68 26.62
C TRP A 523 -15.62 13.71 27.58
N THR A 524 -14.68 13.30 28.42
CA THR A 524 -13.93 14.20 29.30
C THR A 524 -12.46 14.20 28.91
N PHE A 525 -11.88 15.39 28.76
CA PHE A 525 -10.45 15.53 28.50
C PHE A 525 -9.66 15.46 29.81
N LEU A 526 -8.81 14.44 29.94
CA LEU A 526 -8.04 14.17 31.16
C LEU A 526 -6.64 14.79 31.16
N GLY A 527 -6.21 15.42 30.06
CA GLY A 527 -4.87 15.99 29.92
C GLY A 527 -3.96 15.19 29.00
N PHE A 528 -2.66 15.35 29.23
CA PHE A 528 -1.60 14.72 28.46
C PHE A 528 -0.89 13.65 29.26
N SER A 529 -0.43 12.60 28.59
CA SER A 529 0.53 11.66 29.13
C SER A 529 1.72 11.53 28.19
N LYS A 530 2.93 11.60 28.73
CA LYS A 530 4.18 11.42 27.99
C LYS A 530 4.76 10.04 28.26
N ARG A 531 5.26 9.37 27.23
CA ARG A 531 5.91 8.06 27.33
C ARG A 531 7.17 8.03 26.48
N LYS A 532 8.27 7.56 27.06
CA LYS A 532 9.53 7.37 26.36
C LYS A 532 9.60 5.95 25.80
N ILE A 533 9.67 5.81 24.49
CA ILE A 533 9.73 4.52 23.78
C ILE A 533 10.93 4.57 22.84
N ASN A 534 11.90 3.66 23.01
CA ASN A 534 13.14 3.61 22.21
C ASN A 534 13.88 4.95 22.14
N ASN A 535 13.99 5.64 23.28
CA ASN A 535 14.58 6.97 23.44
C ASN A 535 13.82 8.16 22.82
N GLU A 536 12.70 7.92 22.16
CA GLU A 536 11.79 8.97 21.67
C GLU A 536 10.67 9.22 22.69
N GLU A 537 10.34 10.50 22.94
CA GLU A 537 9.21 10.87 23.80
C GLU A 537 7.95 11.05 22.94
N PHE A 538 6.92 10.25 23.25
CA PHE A 538 5.60 10.32 22.64
C PHE A 538 4.60 10.92 23.62
N GLU A 539 3.79 11.86 23.14
CA GLU A 539 2.78 12.56 23.93
C GLU A 539 1.39 12.16 23.44
N PHE A 540 0.56 11.71 24.37
CA PHE A 540 -0.80 11.24 24.12
C PHE A 540 -1.80 12.14 24.82
N LEU A 541 -2.83 12.57 24.09
CA LEU A 541 -4.00 13.20 24.67
C LEU A 541 -4.91 12.10 25.24
N LYS A 542 -5.35 12.24 26.49
CA LYS A 542 -6.21 11.26 27.17
C LYS A 542 -7.67 11.75 27.19
N LEU A 543 -8.56 10.92 26.66
CA LEU A 543 -10.00 11.13 26.65
C LEU A 543 -10.69 10.01 27.40
N GLU A 544 -11.60 10.34 28.31
CA GLU A 544 -12.43 9.36 29.01
C GLU A 544 -13.85 9.40 28.48
N ASN A 545 -14.41 8.24 28.15
CA ASN A 545 -15.81 8.14 27.81
C ASN A 545 -16.65 8.12 29.10
N ASN A 546 -17.53 9.10 29.28
CA ASN A 546 -18.31 9.26 30.52
C ASN A 546 -19.30 8.12 30.76
N SER A 547 -19.68 7.36 29.73
CA SER A 547 -20.60 6.22 29.87
C SER A 547 -19.90 4.92 30.29
N THR A 548 -18.61 4.74 29.95
CA THR A 548 -17.88 3.49 30.20
C THR A 548 -16.70 3.63 31.16
N GLY A 549 -16.26 4.86 31.48
CA GLY A 549 -15.06 5.12 32.28
C GLY A 549 -13.75 4.66 31.62
N LYS A 550 -13.78 4.37 30.32
CA LYS A 550 -12.63 3.86 29.57
C LYS A 550 -11.95 4.97 28.77
N ILE A 551 -10.64 4.81 28.60
CA ILE A 551 -9.77 5.81 28.00
C ILE A 551 -9.56 5.54 26.50
N LEU A 552 -9.65 6.60 25.69
CA LEU A 552 -9.14 6.68 24.32
C LEU A 552 -7.90 7.59 24.33
N LYS A 553 -6.78 7.12 23.79
CA LYS A 553 -5.58 7.93 23.59
C LYS A 553 -5.56 8.51 22.18
N VAL A 554 -5.12 9.75 22.03
CA VAL A 554 -4.88 10.37 20.72
C VAL A 554 -3.41 10.74 20.59
N LEU A 555 -2.77 10.24 19.54
CA LEU A 555 -1.37 10.53 19.20
C LEU A 555 -1.31 11.35 17.93
N VAL A 556 -0.66 12.50 17.97
CA VAL A 556 -0.41 13.33 16.77
C VAL A 556 0.97 12.99 16.23
N SER A 557 1.01 12.43 15.02
CA SER A 557 2.22 11.96 14.36
C SER A 557 2.54 12.80 13.13
N GLN A 558 3.61 13.60 13.22
CA GLN A 558 4.08 14.44 12.12
C GLN A 558 5.21 13.79 11.32
N GLU A 559 5.77 12.69 11.83
CA GLU A 559 6.88 11.96 11.22
C GLU A 559 6.57 10.46 11.22
N LEU A 560 7.23 9.72 10.31
CA LEU A 560 7.03 8.28 10.24
C LEU A 560 7.65 7.60 11.46
N MET A 561 6.81 7.10 12.36
CA MET A 561 7.26 6.36 13.54
C MET A 561 8.09 5.11 13.14
N PRO A 562 9.24 4.87 13.81
CA PRO A 562 10.00 3.64 13.64
C PRO A 562 9.15 2.39 13.92
N GLN A 563 9.29 1.32 13.13
CA GLN A 563 8.49 0.10 13.32
C GLN A 563 8.69 -0.51 14.72
N ALA A 564 9.92 -0.46 15.24
CA ALA A 564 10.23 -0.94 16.58
C ALA A 564 9.48 -0.16 17.66
N ALA A 565 9.38 1.17 17.53
CA ALA A 565 8.63 2.00 18.48
C ALA A 565 7.13 1.70 18.39
N PHE A 566 6.57 1.60 17.18
CA PHE A 566 5.17 1.26 16.97
C PHE A 566 4.82 -0.16 17.49
N ASN A 567 5.70 -1.14 17.30
CA ASN A 567 5.53 -2.48 17.85
C ASN A 567 5.51 -2.48 19.38
N LYS A 568 6.39 -1.70 20.02
CA LYS A 568 6.39 -1.53 21.48
C LYS A 568 5.12 -0.83 21.95
N MET A 569 4.61 0.14 21.21
CA MET A 569 3.32 0.78 21.53
C MET A 569 2.13 -0.19 21.49
N LYS A 570 2.11 -1.13 20.55
CA LYS A 570 1.05 -2.16 20.48
C LYS A 570 0.97 -3.03 21.74
N LYS A 571 2.09 -3.30 22.40
CA LYS A 571 2.14 -4.07 23.66
C LYS A 571 1.50 -3.34 24.85
N LEU A 572 1.25 -2.04 24.73
CA LEU A 572 0.52 -1.28 25.74
C LEU A 572 -0.98 -1.63 25.76
N LEU A 573 -1.50 -2.16 24.65
CA LEU A 573 -2.92 -2.55 24.48
C LEU A 573 -3.90 -1.39 24.77
N ASP A 574 -3.45 -0.16 24.56
CA ASP A 574 -4.23 1.06 24.76
C ASP A 574 -4.97 1.41 23.45
N PRO A 575 -6.31 1.52 23.44
CA PRO A 575 -7.05 2.05 22.30
C PRO A 575 -6.53 3.44 21.91
N THR A 576 -5.94 3.55 20.72
CA THR A 576 -5.24 4.76 20.29
C THR A 576 -5.67 5.21 18.89
N LEU A 577 -6.13 6.46 18.77
CA LEU A 577 -6.29 7.16 17.51
C LEU A 577 -4.98 7.87 17.14
N VAL A 578 -4.47 7.63 15.93
CA VAL A 578 -3.29 8.31 15.40
C VAL A 578 -3.74 9.33 14.36
N ILE A 579 -3.43 10.60 14.57
CA ILE A 579 -3.65 11.68 13.60
C ILE A 579 -2.32 11.91 12.88
N THR A 580 -2.23 11.52 11.60
CA THR A 580 -1.03 11.70 10.78
C THR A 580 -1.05 13.05 10.08
N VAL A 581 0.06 13.78 10.12
CA VAL A 581 0.19 15.13 9.53
C VAL A 581 1.26 15.09 8.45
N GLY A 582 0.93 15.50 7.23
CA GLY A 582 1.88 15.56 6.10
C GLY A 582 2.42 14.20 5.65
N GLN A 583 1.72 13.10 5.96
CA GLN A 583 2.11 11.75 5.58
C GLN A 583 1.25 11.24 4.41
N SER A 584 1.78 10.34 3.59
CA SER A 584 1.00 9.69 2.53
C SER A 584 -0.07 8.76 3.11
N MET A 585 -1.10 8.45 2.32
CA MET A 585 -2.16 7.53 2.73
C MET A 585 -1.62 6.13 3.06
N LYS A 586 -0.68 5.62 2.25
CA LYS A 586 0.03 4.35 2.50
C LYS A 586 0.74 4.33 3.86
N ASN A 587 1.34 5.44 4.27
CA ASN A 587 2.00 5.55 5.57
C ASN A 587 0.98 5.66 6.71
N THR A 588 -0.16 6.31 6.46
CA THR A 588 -1.26 6.44 7.43
C THR A 588 -1.90 5.08 7.72
N GLU A 589 -2.18 4.27 6.69
CA GLU A 589 -2.78 2.94 6.83
C GLU A 589 -1.93 1.98 7.68
N ARG A 590 -0.60 2.14 7.68
CA ARG A 590 0.33 1.34 8.51
C ARG A 590 0.00 1.40 10.00
N TYR A 591 -0.60 2.49 10.47
CA TYR A 591 -0.96 2.66 11.87
C TYR A 591 -2.34 2.11 12.23
N SER A 592 -3.12 1.59 11.27
CA SER A 592 -4.47 1.05 11.53
C SER A 592 -4.45 -0.46 11.85
N ASN A 593 -3.64 -0.86 12.84
CA ASN A 593 -3.45 -2.26 13.23
C ASN A 593 -3.60 -2.47 14.75
N GLY A 594 -4.21 -3.58 15.15
CA GLY A 594 -4.43 -3.96 16.55
C GLY A 594 -5.29 -2.93 17.28
N CYS A 595 -4.77 -2.38 18.38
CA CYS A 595 -5.41 -1.33 19.17
C CYS A 595 -5.22 0.11 18.60
N PHE A 596 -4.73 0.25 17.36
CA PHE A 596 -4.53 1.55 16.71
C PHE A 596 -5.45 1.75 15.49
N PHE A 597 -5.89 2.99 15.31
CA PHE A 597 -6.63 3.44 14.14
C PHE A 597 -6.08 4.78 13.70
N ALA A 598 -5.87 4.96 12.40
CA ALA A 598 -5.21 6.15 11.86
C ALA A 598 -6.16 6.97 11.00
N VAL A 599 -6.09 8.29 11.16
CA VAL A 599 -6.77 9.26 10.30
C VAL A 599 -5.77 10.34 9.89
N SER A 600 -5.92 10.89 8.70
CA SER A 600 -5.09 12.01 8.27
C SER A 600 -5.54 13.32 8.93
N PHE A 601 -4.63 14.29 8.96
CA PHE A 601 -4.91 15.62 9.47
C PHE A 601 -6.02 16.30 8.66
N GLY A 602 -6.01 16.20 7.33
CA GLY A 602 -7.08 16.73 6.49
C GLY A 602 -8.45 16.21 6.92
N ASN A 603 -8.57 14.90 7.17
CA ASN A 603 -9.81 14.27 7.63
C ASN A 603 -10.28 14.83 8.98
N PHE A 604 -9.35 15.05 9.88
CA PHE A 604 -9.62 15.65 11.19
C PHE A 604 -9.95 17.15 11.08
N TYR A 605 -9.32 17.87 10.17
CA TYR A 605 -9.45 19.31 9.95
C TYR A 605 -10.81 19.68 9.36
N GLU A 606 -11.23 19.01 8.28
CA GLU A 606 -12.45 19.35 7.54
C GLU A 606 -13.76 18.97 8.26
N ARG A 607 -13.73 17.97 9.13
CA ARG A 607 -14.95 17.52 9.82
C ARG A 607 -15.46 18.55 10.81
N GLU A 608 -16.75 18.83 10.76
CA GLU A 608 -17.43 19.61 11.78
C GLU A 608 -17.50 18.85 13.12
N LYS A 609 -17.89 19.57 14.18
CA LYS A 609 -17.91 19.03 15.55
C LYS A 609 -18.79 17.78 15.69
N THR A 610 -19.98 17.78 15.10
CA THR A 610 -20.93 16.65 15.16
C THR A 610 -20.36 15.42 14.48
N ASP A 611 -19.83 15.58 13.27
CA ASP A 611 -19.24 14.49 12.48
C ASP A 611 -17.99 13.92 13.15
N LEU A 612 -17.20 14.77 13.77
CA LEU A 612 -16.00 14.36 14.49
C LEU A 612 -16.35 13.60 15.78
N LEU A 613 -17.42 13.98 16.48
CA LEU A 613 -17.94 13.21 17.61
C LEU A 613 -18.39 11.82 17.16
N THR A 614 -19.16 11.72 16.07
CA THR A 614 -19.58 10.43 15.50
C THR A 614 -18.38 9.58 15.09
N LEU A 615 -17.36 10.18 14.49
CA LEU A 615 -16.11 9.50 14.15
C LEU A 615 -15.42 8.95 15.40
N LEU A 616 -15.25 9.77 16.45
CA LEU A 616 -14.59 9.35 17.69
C LEU A 616 -15.32 8.21 18.38
N LEU A 617 -16.66 8.26 18.46
CA LEU A 617 -17.46 7.17 19.02
C LEU A 617 -17.32 5.88 18.22
N LYS A 618 -17.42 5.96 16.89
CA LYS A 618 -17.27 4.81 16.00
C LYS A 618 -15.87 4.21 16.13
N THR A 619 -14.84 5.04 16.03
CA THR A 619 -13.45 4.63 16.18
C THR A 619 -13.19 4.00 17.54
N TYR A 620 -13.69 4.59 18.63
CA TYR A 620 -13.55 4.05 19.97
C TYR A 620 -14.17 2.65 20.10
N ASN A 621 -15.40 2.47 19.60
CA ASN A 621 -16.08 1.17 19.64
C ASN A 621 -15.31 0.13 18.81
N THR A 622 -14.90 0.48 17.60
CA THR A 622 -14.09 -0.38 16.73
C THR A 622 -12.76 -0.74 17.40
N LEU A 623 -12.05 0.23 17.96
CA LEU A 623 -10.78 0.00 18.65
C LEU A 623 -10.96 -0.87 19.89
N THR A 624 -12.04 -0.72 20.63
CA THR A 624 -12.33 -1.55 21.81
C THR A 624 -12.52 -3.01 21.42
N MET A 625 -13.26 -3.28 20.33
CA MET A 625 -13.42 -4.63 19.80
C MET A 625 -12.10 -5.19 19.27
N LYS A 626 -11.40 -4.44 18.41
CA LYS A 626 -10.10 -4.85 17.87
C LYS A 626 -9.07 -5.11 18.96
N THR A 627 -9.03 -4.29 20.02
CA THR A 627 -8.11 -4.48 21.14
C THR A 627 -8.41 -5.80 21.84
N LYS A 628 -9.68 -6.15 22.02
CA LYS A 628 -10.07 -7.44 22.64
C LYS A 628 -9.55 -8.62 21.81
N ASP A 629 -9.70 -8.56 20.49
CA ASP A 629 -9.25 -9.64 19.60
C ASP A 629 -7.71 -9.69 19.52
N PHE A 630 -7.05 -8.53 19.57
CA PHE A 630 -5.60 -8.40 19.44
C PHE A 630 -4.81 -8.87 20.67
N ILE A 631 -5.43 -8.99 21.86
CA ILE A 631 -4.74 -9.41 23.09
C ILE A 631 -4.05 -10.77 22.91
N ALA A 632 -4.74 -11.75 22.32
CA ALA A 632 -4.19 -13.10 22.15
C ALA A 632 -3.00 -13.13 21.16
N ASP A 633 -3.06 -12.32 20.11
CA ASP A 633 -1.97 -12.16 19.14
C ASP A 633 -0.75 -11.52 19.80
N ALA A 634 -0.97 -10.42 20.54
CA ALA A 634 0.08 -9.75 21.29
C ALA A 634 0.71 -10.69 22.34
N ALA A 635 -0.09 -11.51 23.02
CA ALA A 635 0.38 -12.49 23.99
C ALA A 635 1.20 -13.61 23.34
N SER A 636 0.84 -14.02 22.12
CA SER A 636 1.63 -14.95 21.33
C SER A 636 3.01 -14.36 20.98
N GLU A 637 3.05 -13.10 20.56
CA GLU A 637 4.31 -12.39 20.26
C GLU A 637 5.17 -12.22 21.53
N ALA A 638 4.55 -11.90 22.67
CA ALA A 638 5.22 -11.81 23.97
C ALA A 638 5.79 -13.17 24.42
N TYR A 639 5.02 -14.25 24.29
CA TYR A 639 5.46 -15.63 24.57
C TYR A 639 6.75 -15.96 23.80
N GLU A 640 6.74 -15.75 22.49
CA GLU A 640 7.91 -16.02 21.64
C GLU A 640 9.08 -15.09 21.97
N THR A 641 8.80 -13.83 22.31
CA THR A 641 9.85 -12.87 22.68
C THR A 641 10.56 -13.32 23.96
N ILE A 642 9.81 -13.65 25.01
CA ILE A 642 10.37 -14.13 26.29
C ILE A 642 11.14 -15.43 26.05
N LYS A 643 10.51 -16.42 25.40
CA LYS A 643 11.11 -17.74 25.14
C LYS A 643 12.45 -17.65 24.42
N ASN A 644 12.57 -16.77 23.44
CA ASN A 644 13.76 -16.67 22.60
C ASN A 644 14.83 -15.70 23.13
N LYS A 645 14.48 -14.72 23.96
CA LYS A 645 15.41 -13.64 24.36
C LYS A 645 15.83 -13.67 25.83
N VAL A 646 14.98 -14.19 26.72
CA VAL A 646 15.23 -14.13 28.17
C VAL A 646 16.30 -15.12 28.64
N SER A 647 16.58 -16.15 27.83
CA SER A 647 17.67 -17.10 28.05
C SER A 647 19.06 -16.49 27.88
N ASP A 648 19.19 -15.40 27.10
CA ASP A 648 20.41 -14.60 26.98
C ASP A 648 20.08 -13.11 26.72
N PRO A 649 19.64 -12.38 27.75
CA PRO A 649 19.14 -11.01 27.60
C PRO A 649 20.24 -10.01 27.24
N LYS A 650 21.50 -10.28 27.62
CA LYS A 650 22.64 -9.39 27.31
C LYS A 650 22.96 -9.38 25.83
N SER A 651 23.03 -10.55 25.18
CA SER A 651 23.37 -10.62 23.75
C SER A 651 22.21 -10.16 22.86
N THR A 652 20.96 -10.38 23.30
CA THR A 652 19.76 -10.01 22.55
C THR A 652 19.31 -8.56 22.77
N GLY A 653 19.94 -7.83 23.70
CA GLY A 653 19.56 -6.46 24.06
C GLY A 653 18.20 -6.36 24.75
N TYR A 654 17.74 -7.44 25.38
CA TYR A 654 16.45 -7.49 26.06
C TYR A 654 16.52 -6.82 27.43
N SER A 655 15.64 -5.85 27.68
CA SER A 655 15.66 -5.00 28.89
C SER A 655 14.59 -5.38 29.91
N ALA A 656 14.73 -4.86 31.15
CA ALA A 656 13.73 -5.06 32.20
C ALA A 656 12.34 -4.52 31.78
N THR A 657 12.31 -3.38 31.09
CA THR A 657 11.06 -2.81 30.56
C THR A 657 10.43 -3.70 29.49
N ASP A 658 11.23 -4.39 28.67
CA ASP A 658 10.68 -5.34 27.70
C ASP A 658 10.05 -6.55 28.40
N LEU A 659 10.67 -7.05 29.48
CA LEU A 659 10.09 -8.09 30.33
C LEU A 659 8.77 -7.64 30.95
N GLU A 660 8.70 -6.42 31.48
CA GLU A 660 7.48 -5.86 32.07
C GLU A 660 6.35 -5.72 31.03
N ASP A 661 6.66 -5.29 29.81
CA ASP A 661 5.69 -5.19 28.71
C ASP A 661 5.20 -6.58 28.29
N ASP A 662 6.11 -7.55 28.11
CA ASP A 662 5.74 -8.89 27.65
C ASP A 662 4.95 -9.67 28.71
N VAL A 663 5.35 -9.59 30.00
CA VAL A 663 4.62 -10.20 31.11
C VAL A 663 3.24 -9.58 31.27
N TYR A 664 3.10 -8.26 31.13
CA TYR A 664 1.79 -7.60 31.18
C TYR A 664 0.84 -8.18 30.12
N VAL A 665 1.31 -8.31 28.87
CA VAL A 665 0.49 -8.82 27.78
C VAL A 665 0.11 -10.28 27.99
N LEU A 666 1.03 -11.13 28.47
CA LEU A 666 0.73 -12.51 28.85
C LEU A 666 -0.34 -12.58 29.96
N LEU A 667 -0.16 -11.80 31.03
CA LEU A 667 -1.12 -11.73 32.13
C LEU A 667 -2.50 -11.26 31.66
N LYS A 668 -2.55 -10.28 30.74
CA LYS A 668 -3.79 -9.75 30.17
C LYS A 668 -4.61 -10.78 29.40
N ASP A 669 -3.94 -11.75 28.79
CA ASP A 669 -4.57 -12.87 28.07
C ASP A 669 -5.21 -13.89 29.03
N PHE A 670 -4.60 -14.11 30.21
CA PHE A 670 -5.20 -14.92 31.28
C PHE A 670 -6.34 -14.19 32.01
N PHE A 671 -6.10 -12.94 32.38
CA PHE A 671 -6.94 -12.14 33.24
C PHE A 671 -7.34 -10.82 32.57
N ILE A 672 -8.61 -10.75 32.18
CA ILE A 672 -9.19 -9.63 31.42
C ILE A 672 -8.98 -8.27 32.11
N ASN A 673 -8.85 -8.27 33.43
CA ASN A 673 -8.78 -7.11 34.33
C ASN A 673 -7.35 -6.70 34.72
N VAL A 674 -6.29 -7.27 34.14
CA VAL A 674 -4.92 -6.82 34.43
C VAL A 674 -4.75 -5.35 34.05
N GLN A 675 -4.15 -4.57 34.92
CA GLN A 675 -3.75 -3.19 34.67
C GLN A 675 -2.26 -3.02 34.94
N LYS A 676 -1.59 -2.27 34.05
CA LYS A 676 -0.20 -1.86 34.23
C LYS A 676 -0.14 -0.48 34.88
N TRP A 677 0.58 -0.34 35.98
CA TRP A 677 0.62 0.90 36.80
C TRP A 677 2.01 1.54 36.89
N GLY A 678 3.08 0.74 36.92
CA GLY A 678 4.45 1.21 37.17
C GLY A 678 4.95 2.30 36.22
N HIS A 679 4.33 2.43 35.03
CA HIS A 679 4.77 3.35 33.98
C HIS A 679 3.88 4.58 33.76
N GLU A 680 2.65 4.62 34.29
CA GLU A 680 1.75 5.78 34.12
C GLU A 680 1.97 6.89 35.18
N ASN A 681 2.58 6.55 36.31
CA ASN A 681 2.77 7.42 37.47
C ASN A 681 4.26 7.60 37.82
N THR A 682 5.06 8.05 36.86
CA THR A 682 6.50 8.28 37.04
C THR A 682 6.77 9.21 38.22
N GLY A 683 7.52 8.74 39.23
CA GLY A 683 7.81 9.48 40.47
C GLY A 683 6.95 9.07 41.67
N GLN A 684 5.95 8.21 41.48
CA GLN A 684 5.19 7.57 42.57
C GLN A 684 5.56 6.08 42.65
N THR A 685 5.61 5.53 43.87
CA THR A 685 5.98 4.12 44.11
C THR A 685 4.76 3.22 43.93
N PHE A 686 4.53 2.72 42.72
CA PHE A 686 3.54 1.68 42.41
C PHE A 686 4.20 0.38 41.93
N PRO A 687 3.55 -0.79 42.12
CA PRO A 687 3.99 -2.03 41.47
C PRO A 687 3.85 -1.94 39.94
N GLU A 688 4.44 -2.90 39.23
CA GLU A 688 4.38 -2.92 37.76
C GLU A 688 2.94 -3.06 37.26
N GLY A 689 2.15 -3.90 37.92
CA GLY A 689 0.71 -3.96 37.68
C GLY A 689 -0.06 -4.72 38.75
N ILE A 690 -1.36 -4.77 38.55
CA ILE A 690 -2.32 -5.47 39.40
C ILE A 690 -3.31 -6.28 38.57
N PHE A 691 -3.86 -7.32 39.17
CA PHE A 691 -4.98 -8.06 38.62
C PHE A 691 -5.81 -8.66 39.75
N THR A 692 -7.04 -9.06 39.45
CA THR A 692 -7.91 -9.73 40.42
C THR A 692 -8.35 -11.09 39.92
N LEU A 693 -8.50 -12.04 40.83
CA LEU A 693 -9.11 -13.33 40.55
C LEU A 693 -10.53 -13.33 41.10
N PHE A 694 -11.46 -13.84 40.30
CA PHE A 694 -12.86 -14.01 40.68
C PHE A 694 -13.30 -15.43 40.36
N TYR A 695 -13.95 -16.08 41.31
CA TYR A 695 -14.62 -17.36 41.10
C TYR A 695 -15.79 -17.53 42.08
N GLU A 696 -16.75 -18.36 41.70
CA GLU A 696 -17.85 -18.75 42.59
C GLU A 696 -17.62 -20.16 43.13
N LYS A 697 -17.68 -20.30 44.46
CA LYS A 697 -17.62 -21.61 45.15
C LYS A 697 -19.02 -22.02 45.57
N ASN A 698 -19.41 -23.24 45.24
CA ASN A 698 -20.61 -23.87 45.80
C ASN A 698 -20.38 -24.19 47.28
N VAL A 699 -21.12 -23.55 48.17
CA VAL A 699 -21.19 -23.89 49.60
C VAL A 699 -22.62 -24.36 49.89
N GLY A 700 -22.84 -25.67 49.80
CA GLY A 700 -24.18 -26.26 49.89
C GLY A 700 -25.04 -25.92 48.65
N LYS A 701 -26.15 -25.20 48.85
CA LYS A 701 -27.04 -24.73 47.75
C LYS A 701 -26.76 -23.29 47.30
N ILE A 702 -25.77 -22.62 47.90
CA ILE A 702 -25.50 -21.20 47.69
C ILE A 702 -24.15 -21.06 46.97
N ASN A 703 -24.12 -20.26 45.90
CA ASN A 703 -22.89 -19.81 45.28
C ASN A 703 -22.33 -18.62 46.08
N ALA A 704 -21.16 -18.81 46.69
CA ALA A 704 -20.43 -17.74 47.35
C ALA A 704 -19.40 -17.16 46.36
N PRO A 705 -19.48 -15.85 46.02
CA PRO A 705 -18.45 -15.21 45.22
C PRO A 705 -17.18 -15.03 46.04
N HIS A 706 -16.03 -15.26 45.40
CA HIS A 706 -14.72 -15.01 45.96
C HIS A 706 -13.97 -13.99 45.12
N LYS A 707 -13.44 -12.95 45.76
CA LYS A 707 -12.73 -11.84 45.11
C LYS A 707 -11.36 -11.67 45.74
N LEU A 708 -10.32 -11.85 44.93
CA LEU A 708 -8.93 -11.78 45.36
C LEU A 708 -8.15 -10.77 44.53
N ALA A 709 -7.23 -10.02 45.12
CA ALA A 709 -6.38 -9.05 44.41
C ALA A 709 -4.89 -9.37 44.55
N TYR A 710 -4.18 -9.28 43.43
CA TYR A 710 -2.76 -9.52 43.33
C TYR A 710 -2.05 -8.33 42.69
N SER A 711 -0.83 -8.07 43.14
CA SER A 711 0.11 -7.18 42.46
C SER A 711 1.31 -7.98 41.98
N TYR A 712 1.99 -7.49 40.95
CA TYR A 712 3.18 -8.15 40.43
C TYR A 712 4.32 -7.16 40.15
N ASP A 713 5.53 -7.68 40.19
CA ASP A 713 6.77 -6.96 39.92
C ASP A 713 7.75 -7.85 39.13
N CYS A 714 8.32 -7.31 38.06
CA CYS A 714 9.19 -8.07 37.14
C CYS A 714 10.67 -7.87 37.50
N LYS A 715 11.46 -8.94 37.37
CA LYS A 715 12.89 -8.97 37.75
C LYS A 715 13.71 -9.69 36.69
N LEU A 716 14.41 -8.91 35.86
CA LEU A 716 15.32 -9.43 34.85
C LEU A 716 16.74 -9.58 35.41
N ASN A 717 17.26 -10.80 35.43
CA ASN A 717 18.64 -11.11 35.77
C ASN A 717 19.48 -11.23 34.49
N LEU A 718 20.39 -10.27 34.29
CA LEU A 718 21.19 -10.17 33.06
C LEU A 718 22.37 -11.14 32.98
N ASP A 719 22.87 -11.65 34.11
CA ASP A 719 24.05 -12.52 34.19
C ASP A 719 23.73 -14.01 34.31
N LEU A 720 22.44 -14.35 34.40
CA LEU A 720 21.95 -15.72 34.59
C LEU A 720 22.52 -16.42 35.84
N LEU A 721 23.04 -15.67 36.80
CA LEU A 721 23.51 -16.19 38.10
C LEU A 721 22.40 -16.17 39.16
N GLY A 722 21.21 -15.68 38.80
CA GLY A 722 20.05 -15.54 39.65
C GLY A 722 19.95 -14.14 40.26
N TYR A 723 18.73 -13.62 40.28
CA TYR A 723 18.41 -12.31 40.80
C TYR A 723 18.69 -12.23 42.30
N ASN A 724 19.22 -11.08 42.72
CA ASN A 724 19.56 -10.81 44.12
C ASN A 724 18.76 -9.59 44.60
N PHE A 725 17.74 -9.83 45.40
CA PHE A 725 16.91 -8.79 45.99
C PHE A 725 17.70 -7.94 46.95
N SER A 726 17.75 -6.64 46.65
CA SER A 726 18.31 -5.60 47.50
C SER A 726 17.36 -5.21 48.62
N ILE A 727 17.88 -4.56 49.67
CA ILE A 727 17.06 -3.97 50.74
C ILE A 727 16.00 -3.03 50.15
N GLY A 728 16.40 -2.19 49.19
CA GLY A 728 15.49 -1.22 48.57
C GLY A 728 14.33 -1.86 47.81
N GLU A 729 14.50 -3.04 47.22
CA GLU A 729 13.41 -3.76 46.55
C GLU A 729 12.43 -4.37 47.54
N ARG A 730 12.93 -4.89 48.66
CA ARG A 730 12.09 -5.39 49.76
C ARG A 730 11.25 -4.27 50.37
N ASP A 731 11.88 -3.12 50.61
CA ASP A 731 11.21 -1.92 51.11
C ASP A 731 10.15 -1.36 50.14
N LYS A 732 10.37 -1.52 48.82
CA LYS A 732 9.38 -1.16 47.80
C LYS A 732 8.17 -2.09 47.85
N ALA A 733 8.40 -3.41 47.88
CA ALA A 733 7.33 -4.39 47.98
C ALA A 733 6.47 -4.20 49.24
N ILE A 734 7.10 -3.99 50.40
CA ILE A 734 6.37 -3.68 51.66
C ILE A 734 5.52 -2.42 51.51
N ARG A 735 6.04 -1.37 50.85
CA ARG A 735 5.28 -0.14 50.60
C ARG A 735 4.09 -0.38 49.67
N TYR A 736 4.26 -1.14 48.60
CA TYR A 736 3.17 -1.49 47.69
C TYR A 736 2.05 -2.25 48.40
N ILE A 737 2.41 -3.24 49.22
CA ILE A 737 1.44 -4.04 49.98
C ILE A 737 0.63 -3.15 50.92
N LYS A 738 1.30 -2.27 51.68
CA LYS A 738 0.63 -1.32 52.59
C LYS A 738 -0.28 -0.37 51.84
N SER A 739 0.25 0.34 50.83
CA SER A 739 -0.51 1.37 50.13
C SER A 739 -1.73 0.83 49.39
N LEU A 740 -1.64 -0.39 48.85
CA LEU A 740 -2.76 -1.02 48.15
C LEU A 740 -3.78 -1.63 49.10
N SER A 741 -3.32 -2.26 50.18
CA SER A 741 -4.20 -2.84 51.19
C SER A 741 -5.02 -1.78 51.94
N ASP A 742 -4.44 -0.58 52.12
CA ASP A 742 -5.12 0.53 52.78
C ASP A 742 -6.06 1.32 51.83
N SER A 743 -6.12 0.96 50.55
CA SER A 743 -7.01 1.63 49.59
C SER A 743 -8.48 1.25 49.80
N LEU A 744 -9.38 2.24 49.69
CA LEU A 744 -10.82 2.02 49.90
C LEU A 744 -11.40 1.09 48.83
N GLU A 745 -10.93 1.25 47.59
CA GLU A 745 -11.41 0.48 46.44
C GLU A 745 -11.07 -1.01 46.57
N LEU A 746 -9.84 -1.33 46.99
CA LEU A 746 -9.40 -2.72 47.15
C LEU A 746 -10.04 -3.36 48.37
N SER A 747 -10.08 -2.64 49.51
CA SER A 747 -10.69 -3.13 50.75
C SER A 747 -12.19 -3.41 50.61
N GLN A 748 -12.92 -2.67 49.76
CA GLN A 748 -14.33 -2.96 49.46
C GLN A 748 -14.52 -4.09 48.44
N PHE A 749 -13.50 -4.39 47.64
CA PHE A 749 -13.58 -5.39 46.58
C PHE A 749 -13.20 -6.80 47.05
N THR A 750 -12.13 -6.96 47.82
CA THR A 750 -11.58 -8.28 48.17
C THR A 750 -12.24 -8.91 49.40
N ASP A 751 -12.28 -10.24 49.46
CA ASP A 751 -12.80 -10.97 50.62
C ASP A 751 -11.95 -10.74 51.88
N SER A 752 -10.65 -10.47 51.70
CA SER A 752 -9.66 -10.22 52.75
C SER A 752 -9.62 -8.77 53.23
N ASN A 753 -10.33 -7.85 52.56
CA ASN A 753 -10.25 -6.40 52.72
C ASN A 753 -8.82 -5.82 52.54
N HIS A 754 -7.88 -6.59 51.99
CA HIS A 754 -6.50 -6.18 51.71
C HIS A 754 -5.96 -6.92 50.47
N LEU A 755 -4.71 -6.65 50.09
CA LEU A 755 -4.05 -7.35 48.97
C LEU A 755 -3.80 -8.82 49.34
N ASP A 756 -4.16 -9.77 48.47
CA ASP A 756 -4.03 -11.21 48.75
C ASP A 756 -2.63 -11.75 48.45
N GLY A 757 -1.93 -11.17 47.47
CA GLY A 757 -0.58 -11.59 47.15
C GLY A 757 0.23 -10.56 46.37
N HIS A 758 1.55 -10.62 46.54
CA HIS A 758 2.53 -9.90 45.74
C HIS A 758 3.44 -10.90 45.01
N ILE A 759 3.47 -10.83 43.68
CA ILE A 759 4.14 -11.80 42.82
C ILE A 759 5.42 -11.20 42.23
N PHE A 760 6.56 -11.81 42.52
CA PHE A 760 7.80 -11.56 41.79
C PHE A 760 7.91 -12.50 40.59
N ILE A 761 8.02 -11.92 39.40
CA ILE A 761 8.18 -12.65 38.13
C ILE A 761 9.58 -12.40 37.59
N GLY A 762 10.37 -13.43 37.39
CA GLY A 762 11.76 -13.24 36.95
C GLY A 762 12.33 -14.42 36.20
N ASN A 763 13.37 -14.19 35.41
CA ASN A 763 13.94 -15.27 34.60
C ASN A 763 14.77 -16.26 35.42
N LYS A 764 15.42 -15.79 36.49
CA LYS A 764 16.15 -16.64 37.41
C LYS A 764 16.25 -15.98 38.77
N PHE A 765 15.98 -16.73 39.84
CA PHE A 765 16.11 -16.27 41.22
C PHE A 765 17.19 -17.05 41.97
N LYS A 766 17.78 -16.43 42.99
CA LYS A 766 18.60 -17.15 43.99
C LYS A 766 17.69 -17.64 45.12
N GLU A 767 17.56 -18.95 45.25
CA GLU A 767 16.64 -19.58 46.21
C GLU A 767 16.82 -19.08 47.65
N LYS A 768 18.04 -19.13 48.20
CA LYS A 768 18.33 -18.64 49.55
C LYS A 768 17.98 -17.16 49.74
N ASN A 769 18.24 -16.32 48.73
CA ASN A 769 17.92 -14.89 48.80
C ASN A 769 16.40 -14.63 48.66
N SER A 770 15.69 -15.45 47.90
CA SER A 770 14.23 -15.39 47.76
C SER A 770 13.55 -15.80 49.06
N GLN A 771 14.04 -16.87 49.70
CA GLN A 771 13.57 -17.30 51.02
C GLN A 771 13.79 -16.23 52.10
N ASN A 772 15.00 -15.64 52.15
CA ASN A 772 15.27 -14.53 53.06
C ASN A 772 14.34 -13.33 52.78
N THR A 773 14.08 -13.04 51.51
CA THR A 773 13.18 -11.95 51.09
C THR A 773 11.74 -12.20 51.54
N TYR A 774 11.24 -13.42 51.37
CA TYR A 774 9.95 -13.86 51.89
C TYR A 774 9.85 -13.65 53.41
N GLU A 775 10.81 -14.19 54.16
CA GLU A 775 10.79 -14.11 55.63
C GLU A 775 10.83 -12.67 56.15
N GLU A 776 11.66 -11.81 55.54
CA GLU A 776 11.77 -10.40 55.91
C GLU A 776 10.50 -9.61 55.59
N ILE A 777 9.90 -9.79 54.42
CA ILE A 777 8.67 -9.09 54.04
C ILE A 777 7.50 -9.55 54.92
N ILE A 778 7.31 -10.86 55.08
CA ILE A 778 6.25 -11.43 55.93
C ILE A 778 6.39 -10.94 57.36
N LYS A 779 7.60 -10.92 57.93
CA LYS A 779 7.86 -10.37 59.26
C LYS A 779 7.41 -8.90 59.39
N ALA A 780 7.53 -8.11 58.32
CA ALA A 780 7.16 -6.69 58.31
C ALA A 780 5.66 -6.42 58.15
N ILE A 781 4.89 -7.35 57.57
CA ILE A 781 3.46 -7.13 57.24
C ILE A 781 2.47 -7.97 58.05
N LYS A 782 2.88 -9.13 58.58
CA LYS A 782 1.99 -10.14 59.20
C LYS A 782 1.18 -9.66 60.40
N GLN A 783 1.57 -8.54 61.02
CA GLN A 783 0.79 -7.94 62.12
C GLN A 783 -0.49 -7.25 61.63
N THR A 784 -0.55 -6.86 60.36
CA THR A 784 -1.62 -6.04 59.79
C THR A 784 -2.31 -6.70 58.59
N TYR A 785 -1.56 -7.44 57.77
CA TYR A 785 -2.06 -8.01 56.52
C TYR A 785 -1.69 -9.49 56.40
N ASP A 786 -2.58 -10.28 55.78
CA ASP A 786 -2.36 -11.68 55.42
C ASP A 786 -2.02 -11.82 53.92
N THR A 787 -1.15 -10.93 53.43
CA THR A 787 -0.68 -10.95 52.03
C THR A 787 0.47 -11.95 51.87
N ASP A 788 0.37 -12.84 50.88
CA ASP A 788 1.46 -13.79 50.59
C ASP A 788 2.49 -13.24 49.59
N ILE A 789 3.72 -13.74 49.63
CA ILE A 789 4.81 -13.37 48.71
C ILE A 789 5.15 -14.57 47.83
N ILE A 790 4.99 -14.38 46.52
CA ILE A 790 4.97 -15.46 45.53
C ILE A 790 6.11 -15.25 44.54
N PHE A 791 6.80 -16.32 44.16
CA PHE A 791 7.86 -16.30 43.16
C PHE A 791 7.52 -17.20 41.97
N ILE A 792 7.52 -16.63 40.76
CA ILE A 792 7.24 -17.33 39.51
C ILE A 792 8.37 -17.07 38.53
N THR A 793 8.96 -18.14 37.97
CA THR A 793 9.95 -17.97 36.90
C THR A 793 9.27 -17.71 35.56
N THR A 794 9.95 -17.01 34.63
CA THR A 794 9.42 -16.80 33.28
C THR A 794 9.10 -18.12 32.57
N ASP A 795 9.91 -19.15 32.77
CA ASP A 795 9.69 -20.48 32.16
C ASP A 795 8.38 -21.12 32.64
N VAL A 796 8.09 -21.00 33.94
CA VAL A 796 6.85 -21.52 34.54
C VAL A 796 5.64 -20.71 34.09
N LEU A 797 5.78 -19.38 33.97
CA LEU A 797 4.73 -18.51 33.43
C LEU A 797 4.42 -18.85 31.96
N LEU A 798 5.45 -19.06 31.14
CA LEU A 798 5.29 -19.50 29.75
C LEU A 798 4.63 -20.87 29.68
N TYR A 799 5.02 -21.80 30.55
CA TYR A 799 4.40 -23.13 30.61
C TYR A 799 2.91 -23.06 30.98
N LEU A 800 2.54 -22.23 31.95
CA LEU A 800 1.13 -21.95 32.27
C LEU A 800 0.39 -21.38 31.07
N HIS A 801 1.01 -20.47 30.30
CA HIS A 801 0.40 -19.83 29.13
C HIS A 801 0.16 -20.83 28.01
N GLU A 802 1.17 -21.63 27.72
CA GLU A 802 1.09 -22.72 26.73
C GLU A 802 -0.04 -23.70 27.09
N LYS A 803 -0.07 -24.21 28.32
CA LYS A 803 -1.11 -25.17 28.76
C LYS A 803 -2.50 -24.56 28.79
N TYR A 804 -2.63 -23.29 29.15
CA TYR A 804 -3.88 -22.56 29.09
C TYR A 804 -4.40 -22.47 27.65
N ARG A 805 -3.55 -22.08 26.70
CA ARG A 805 -3.92 -21.92 25.30
C ARG A 805 -4.27 -23.24 24.61
N GLU A 806 -3.48 -24.29 24.85
CA GLU A 806 -3.76 -25.64 24.35
C GLU A 806 -5.15 -26.14 24.76
N ASN A 807 -5.64 -25.69 25.92
CA ASN A 807 -6.87 -26.18 26.53
C ASN A 807 -7.94 -25.10 26.73
N PHE A 808 -7.84 -23.97 26.02
CA PHE A 808 -8.61 -22.75 26.27
C PHE A 808 -10.12 -23.01 26.42
N SER A 809 -10.74 -23.69 25.45
CA SER A 809 -12.19 -23.95 25.47
C SER A 809 -12.64 -24.76 26.69
N LEU A 810 -11.83 -25.71 27.16
CA LEU A 810 -12.16 -26.55 28.32
C LEU A 810 -11.94 -25.79 29.63
N ILE A 811 -10.89 -24.98 29.70
CA ILE A 811 -10.60 -24.14 30.86
C ILE A 811 -11.67 -23.06 31.01
N GLU A 812 -12.09 -22.40 29.92
CA GLU A 812 -13.17 -21.41 29.96
C GLU A 812 -14.50 -22.04 30.43
N GLY A 813 -14.79 -23.27 29.99
CA GLY A 813 -15.94 -24.03 30.48
C GLY A 813 -15.87 -24.41 31.97
N SER A 814 -14.71 -24.26 32.61
CA SER A 814 -14.47 -24.56 34.04
C SER A 814 -13.68 -23.46 34.75
N ARG A 815 -13.89 -22.21 34.33
CA ARG A 815 -13.08 -21.06 34.75
C ARG A 815 -13.04 -20.88 36.27
N ASN A 816 -14.17 -21.10 36.97
CA ASN A 816 -14.22 -21.00 38.43
C ASN A 816 -13.27 -21.99 39.12
N LEU A 817 -13.20 -23.24 38.64
CA LEU A 817 -12.31 -24.25 39.20
C LEU A 817 -10.85 -23.93 38.89
N PHE A 818 -10.54 -23.51 37.66
CA PHE A 818 -9.20 -23.09 37.27
C PHE A 818 -8.70 -21.93 38.14
N MET A 819 -9.51 -20.88 38.30
CA MET A 819 -9.18 -19.72 39.14
C MET A 819 -9.04 -20.08 40.61
N PHE A 820 -9.90 -20.98 41.12
CA PHE A 820 -9.78 -21.50 42.48
C PHE A 820 -8.45 -22.23 42.69
N LEU A 821 -8.13 -23.20 41.84
CA LEU A 821 -6.90 -24.00 41.93
C LEU A 821 -5.66 -23.10 41.83
N LEU A 822 -5.66 -22.17 40.87
CA LEU A 822 -4.59 -21.19 40.75
C LEU A 822 -4.43 -20.36 42.01
N SER A 823 -5.55 -19.82 42.56
CA SER A 823 -5.50 -19.02 43.80
C SER A 823 -4.97 -19.79 45.00
N ARG A 824 -5.26 -21.10 45.09
CA ARG A 824 -4.78 -21.98 46.16
C ARG A 824 -3.30 -22.27 46.01
N THR A 825 -2.85 -22.65 44.82
CA THR A 825 -1.43 -22.83 44.54
C THR A 825 -0.62 -21.57 44.84
N LEU A 826 -1.17 -20.39 44.53
CA LEU A 826 -0.53 -19.12 44.83
C LEU A 826 -0.40 -18.85 46.34
N LYS A 827 -1.35 -19.29 47.19
CA LYS A 827 -1.36 -19.00 48.65
C LYS A 827 -0.69 -20.07 49.52
N GLU A 828 -0.54 -21.30 49.04
CA GLU A 828 -0.14 -22.43 49.90
C GLU A 828 1.38 -22.73 49.88
N LEU A 829 2.15 -22.04 49.03
CA LEU A 829 3.58 -22.31 48.84
C LEU A 829 4.51 -21.64 49.85
N ASN A 830 4.05 -20.65 50.62
CA ASN A 830 4.80 -20.04 51.74
C ASN A 830 6.25 -19.67 51.38
N GLY A 831 6.45 -18.94 50.28
CA GLY A 831 7.76 -18.49 49.80
C GLY A 831 8.51 -19.46 48.88
N LYS A 832 7.97 -20.66 48.64
CA LYS A 832 8.51 -21.60 47.64
C LYS A 832 8.14 -21.19 46.21
N PHE A 833 8.96 -21.61 45.25
CA PHE A 833 8.71 -21.37 43.83
C PHE A 833 7.55 -22.19 43.29
N ILE A 834 6.77 -21.61 42.39
CA ILE A 834 5.86 -22.38 41.54
C ILE A 834 6.69 -23.17 40.52
N SER A 835 6.42 -24.47 40.38
CA SER A 835 7.04 -25.35 39.38
C SER A 835 6.05 -25.76 38.30
N ASN A 836 6.54 -26.39 37.23
CA ASN A 836 5.70 -26.95 36.18
C ASN A 836 4.77 -28.05 36.71
N ASP A 837 5.16 -28.79 37.75
CA ASP A 837 4.32 -29.83 38.36
C ASP A 837 3.06 -29.23 38.98
N HIS A 838 3.19 -28.06 39.64
CA HIS A 838 2.02 -27.34 40.15
C HIS A 838 1.07 -26.90 39.03
N ILE A 839 1.62 -26.44 37.89
CA ILE A 839 0.82 -26.07 36.71
C ILE A 839 0.12 -27.30 36.13
N ASP A 840 0.84 -28.40 35.98
CA ASP A 840 0.31 -29.68 35.53
C ASP A 840 -0.86 -30.15 36.39
N PHE A 841 -0.75 -30.02 37.70
CA PHE A 841 -1.84 -30.33 38.63
C PHE A 841 -3.08 -29.47 38.35
N ILE A 842 -2.90 -28.14 38.31
CA ILE A 842 -3.99 -27.19 38.05
C ILE A 842 -4.71 -27.57 36.75
N ILE A 843 -3.96 -27.81 35.69
CA ILE A 843 -4.48 -28.14 34.36
C ILE A 843 -5.17 -29.50 34.38
N LYS A 844 -4.50 -30.58 34.81
CA LYS A 844 -5.07 -31.94 34.86
C LYS A 844 -6.35 -31.99 35.68
N LYS A 845 -6.37 -31.38 36.87
CA LYS A 845 -7.56 -31.36 37.72
C LYS A 845 -8.69 -30.55 37.09
N THR A 846 -8.40 -29.37 36.53
CA THR A 846 -9.39 -28.57 35.78
C THR A 846 -10.02 -29.39 34.66
N LEU A 847 -9.21 -30.03 33.82
CA LEU A 847 -9.69 -30.82 32.68
C LEU A 847 -10.45 -32.09 33.09
N SER A 848 -10.02 -32.76 34.17
CA SER A 848 -10.70 -33.95 34.69
C SER A 848 -12.12 -33.66 35.19
N GLN A 849 -12.36 -32.42 35.64
CA GLN A 849 -13.64 -31.96 36.17
C GLN A 849 -14.44 -31.16 35.14
N ALA A 850 -13.83 -30.71 34.04
CA ALA A 850 -14.51 -29.93 33.01
C ALA A 850 -15.66 -30.66 32.30
N LYS A 851 -15.72 -31.99 32.42
CA LYS A 851 -16.82 -32.82 31.91
C LYS A 851 -17.90 -33.15 32.96
N LYS A 852 -17.73 -32.73 34.21
CA LYS A 852 -18.64 -33.01 35.33
C LYS A 852 -19.51 -31.79 35.62
N GLN A 853 -20.80 -32.00 35.92
CA GLN A 853 -21.76 -30.91 36.13
C GLN A 853 -21.52 -30.09 37.41
N VAL A 854 -20.86 -30.67 38.43
CA VAL A 854 -20.55 -29.99 39.70
C VAL A 854 -19.19 -30.47 40.21
N ALA A 855 -18.27 -29.55 40.51
CA ALA A 855 -16.97 -29.84 41.11
C ALA A 855 -17.05 -29.75 42.65
N ASN A 856 -16.52 -30.76 43.36
CA ASN A 856 -16.40 -30.74 44.81
C ASN A 856 -15.08 -30.08 45.24
N PHE A 857 -15.14 -28.80 45.58
CA PHE A 857 -13.95 -28.00 45.91
C PHE A 857 -13.21 -28.48 47.16
N ASP A 858 -13.88 -29.09 48.14
CA ASP A 858 -13.25 -29.49 49.41
C ASP A 858 -12.39 -30.75 49.24
N GLU A 859 -12.86 -31.71 48.45
CA GLU A 859 -12.08 -32.90 48.03
C GLU A 859 -10.86 -32.49 47.20
N ILE A 860 -11.04 -31.56 46.26
CA ILE A 860 -9.97 -31.03 45.42
C ILE A 860 -8.92 -30.28 46.25
N THR A 861 -9.33 -29.61 47.33
CA THR A 861 -8.39 -28.91 48.25
C THR A 861 -7.54 -29.91 49.02
N ALA A 862 -8.11 -31.03 49.46
CA ALA A 862 -7.37 -32.08 50.14
C ALA A 862 -6.32 -32.72 49.22
N ASP A 863 -6.72 -33.05 47.98
CA ASP A 863 -5.82 -33.56 46.95
C ASP A 863 -4.65 -32.61 46.66
N LEU A 864 -4.94 -31.30 46.52
CA LEU A 864 -3.91 -30.29 46.26
C LEU A 864 -2.90 -30.23 47.41
N LYS A 865 -3.35 -30.24 48.67
CA LYS A 865 -2.46 -30.21 49.82
C LYS A 865 -1.56 -31.44 49.90
N GLU A 866 -2.08 -32.61 49.56
CA GLU A 866 -1.29 -33.85 49.51
C GLU A 866 -0.22 -33.78 48.42
N GLU A 867 -0.57 -33.27 47.23
CA GLU A 867 0.37 -33.15 46.10
C GLU A 867 1.43 -32.06 46.34
N LEU A 868 1.05 -30.91 46.90
CA LEU A 868 1.99 -29.85 47.31
C LEU A 868 2.98 -30.35 48.38
N LEU A 869 2.57 -31.27 49.26
CA LEU A 869 3.44 -31.91 50.25
C LEU A 869 4.38 -32.95 49.64
N GLN A 870 4.03 -33.56 48.50
CA GLN A 870 4.87 -34.53 47.79
C GLN A 870 5.94 -33.84 46.93
N VAL A 871 5.58 -32.79 46.18
CA VAL A 871 6.50 -31.99 45.36
C VAL A 871 7.54 -31.26 46.20
N THR A 872 7.25 -30.98 47.48
CA THR A 872 8.19 -30.35 48.40
C THR A 872 9.15 -31.31 49.10
N ARG A 873 9.02 -32.62 48.87
CA ARG A 873 9.91 -33.69 49.38
C ARG A 873 10.85 -34.27 48.33
N SER A 874 10.60 -34.02 47.05
CA SER A 874 11.49 -34.26 45.91
C SER A 874 12.38 -33.06 45.65
#